data_AF-A0A2H1W4G9-F1
#
_entry.id   AF-A0A2H1W4G9-F1
#
_cell.length_a   1.000
_cell.length_b   1.000
_cell.length_c   1.000
_cell.angle_alpha   90.00
_cell.angle_beta   90.00
_cell.angle_gamma   90.00
#
_symmetry.space_group_name_H-M   'P 1'
#
loop_
_entity.id
_entity.type
_entity.pdbx_description
1 polymer ?
#
loop_
_entity_poly.entity_id
_entity_poly.type
_entity_poly.pdbx_seq_one_letter_code
_entity_poly.pdbx_strand_id
1 'polypeptide(L)'
;MLEPSQDLEFFSDIAKQVKEFYETVVIFLTNKNYSDLIFNALCSIRTALREEDKKRLIDTVVDVHLQWLYAVNEIENYKKGLSESIPREEVFQSINFTIDAMAHRLKYFKRYMEKYREQLSNEHQVHLSADLEIVEEMNKEVTEALLEKLKRFKNYDCFDEYKVHIHEAIDDLLNWLDKNFDGFVIKLSKYITVHVPTLKGDLTKTLQQIVDEFNTDSGNPVVQDVIEELKKKGREIGFMIRGTAGHSLELTKVYDKILDLEDRIERLASEPTSAAVMALKHKKDYLEQRVASLEKMKTTLKSVQNLTDVKLQGDFGEDDEVCSCEDFYHLKVFNHLLPMETRERLVTELCYLWDKAVFGEKSDHSIISILSAAEVKEEFTDEKGTFYIDEHSRRIYKSPDDGTLLQPNERGELVPLSDDESHIYYYDECGRYFVDPKTRERIYKAHATASEYMMDSTGLLIKIKEERDGIVYHYDSWGRYYVNDEGKNIYRDEDHLSEYENDGLGNLVRIRSQADIFQPCPGDAQVSEDFKYLKQTVGPALRFCIAEVIIHQPADPIKYLSSSLIKFRENMELKEKRITEKQELEAEREFIAAEARAKAERDALAALATRGGSEASYDTNMLMYSPLRPDDHVSVKAGNTEPT
;
A
#
# COMPACT_ATOMS: atom_id res chain seq x y z
N MET A 1 -16.52 -7.38 27.71
CA MET A 1 -15.73 -8.23 28.61
C MET A 1 -15.82 -9.68 28.17
N LEU A 2 -14.72 -10.42 28.22
CA LEU A 2 -14.81 -11.89 28.29
C LEU A 2 -15.30 -12.27 29.68
N GLU A 3 -16.33 -13.10 29.75
CA GLU A 3 -16.68 -13.79 31.00
C GLU A 3 -15.50 -14.69 31.43
N PRO A 4 -15.27 -14.93 32.75
CA PRO A 4 -14.16 -15.77 33.20
C PRO A 4 -14.11 -17.16 32.54
N SER A 5 -15.27 -17.74 32.20
CA SER A 5 -15.37 -18.98 31.44
C SER A 5 -14.91 -18.85 30.00
N GLN A 6 -15.25 -17.75 29.32
CA GLN A 6 -14.83 -17.47 27.94
C GLN A 6 -13.34 -17.16 27.85
N ASP A 7 -12.77 -16.50 28.85
CA ASP A 7 -11.32 -16.27 28.90
C ASP A 7 -10.53 -17.57 29.06
N LEU A 8 -11.07 -18.50 29.84
CA LEU A 8 -10.50 -19.84 30.01
C LEU A 8 -10.60 -20.66 28.73
N GLU A 9 -11.72 -20.56 28.03
CA GLU A 9 -11.91 -21.17 26.71
C GLU A 9 -10.93 -20.57 25.67
N PHE A 10 -10.78 -19.25 25.64
CA PHE A 10 -9.82 -18.56 24.77
C PHE A 10 -8.40 -19.07 25.05
N PHE A 11 -8.04 -19.20 26.32
CA PHE A 11 -6.73 -19.73 26.71
C PHE A 11 -6.50 -21.18 26.23
N SER A 12 -7.52 -22.04 26.29
CA SER A 12 -7.46 -23.39 25.70
C SER A 12 -7.33 -23.33 24.18
N ASP A 13 -8.03 -22.42 23.51
CA ASP A 13 -7.94 -22.26 22.06
C ASP A 13 -6.55 -21.75 21.61
N ILE A 14 -5.84 -20.98 22.44
CA ILE A 14 -4.41 -20.65 22.22
C ILE A 14 -3.57 -21.93 22.23
N ALA A 15 -3.77 -22.82 23.22
CA ALA A 15 -3.01 -24.06 23.31
C ALA A 15 -3.27 -24.97 22.11
N LYS A 16 -4.52 -25.05 21.63
CA LYS A 16 -4.87 -25.77 20.40
C LYS A 16 -4.20 -25.18 19.17
N GLN A 17 -4.18 -23.85 19.02
CA GLN A 17 -3.48 -23.21 17.90
C GLN A 17 -1.98 -23.52 17.94
N VAL A 18 -1.37 -23.54 19.13
CA VAL A 18 0.05 -23.88 19.26
C VAL A 18 0.33 -25.32 18.84
N LYS A 19 -0.55 -26.27 19.17
CA LYS A 19 -0.46 -27.66 18.68
C LYS A 19 -0.51 -27.71 17.15
N GLU A 20 -1.43 -26.98 16.53
CA GLU A 20 -1.56 -26.91 15.05
C GLU A 20 -0.26 -26.46 14.36
N PHE A 21 0.58 -25.64 15.01
CA PHE A 21 1.90 -25.26 14.48
C PHE A 21 2.86 -26.43 14.32
N TYR A 22 2.70 -27.51 15.09
CA TYR A 22 3.57 -28.70 15.06
C TYR A 22 2.96 -29.89 14.31
N GLU A 23 1.70 -29.81 13.87
CA GLU A 23 1.05 -30.91 13.12
C GLU A 23 1.67 -31.16 11.74
N THR A 24 2.35 -30.17 11.18
CA THR A 24 2.92 -30.25 9.82
C THR A 24 4.38 -29.83 9.83
N VAL A 25 5.23 -30.67 9.26
CA VAL A 25 6.69 -30.47 9.19
C VAL A 25 7.03 -29.55 8.02
N VAL A 26 7.01 -28.24 8.26
CA VAL A 26 7.35 -27.20 7.27
C VAL A 26 8.72 -26.60 7.52
N ILE A 27 9.34 -26.04 6.47
CA ILE A 27 10.63 -25.34 6.54
C ILE A 27 10.37 -23.85 6.32
N PHE A 28 10.84 -23.00 7.24
CA PHE A 28 10.76 -21.54 7.10
C PHE A 28 11.86 -21.02 6.18
N LEU A 29 11.67 -21.23 4.87
CA LEU A 29 12.68 -20.97 3.84
C LEU A 29 13.19 -19.53 3.81
N THR A 30 12.37 -18.55 4.21
CA THR A 30 12.72 -17.12 4.29
C THR A 30 13.43 -16.72 5.58
N ASN A 31 13.77 -17.66 6.46
CA ASN A 31 14.33 -17.40 7.78
C ASN A 31 13.45 -16.48 8.67
N LYS A 32 12.12 -16.58 8.53
CA LYS A 32 11.14 -15.88 9.38
C LYS A 32 10.23 -16.84 10.12
N ASN A 33 9.93 -16.51 11.37
CA ASN A 33 9.08 -17.33 12.23
C ASN A 33 7.61 -16.87 12.18
N TYR A 34 6.88 -17.32 11.15
CA TYR A 34 5.50 -16.87 10.91
C TYR A 34 4.50 -17.21 12.02
N SER A 35 4.70 -18.33 12.72
CA SER A 35 3.86 -18.70 13.87
C SER A 35 3.94 -17.71 15.05
N ASP A 36 5.06 -17.01 15.20
CA ASP A 36 5.27 -16.13 16.35
C ASP A 36 4.33 -14.93 16.27
N LEU A 37 4.06 -14.48 15.04
CA LEU A 37 3.07 -13.46 14.73
C LEU A 37 1.67 -13.89 15.19
N ILE A 38 1.24 -15.10 14.80
CA ILE A 38 -0.08 -15.64 15.17
C ILE A 38 -0.19 -15.83 16.69
N PHE A 39 0.87 -16.37 17.33
CA PHE A 39 0.88 -16.59 18.77
C PHE A 39 0.83 -15.29 19.57
N ASN A 40 1.70 -14.33 19.24
CA ASN A 40 1.73 -13.02 19.90
C ASN A 40 0.41 -12.25 19.71
N ALA A 41 -0.22 -12.39 18.55
CA ALA A 41 -1.52 -11.82 18.28
C ALA A 41 -2.62 -12.43 19.14
N LEU A 42 -2.69 -13.76 19.24
CA LEU A 42 -3.63 -14.43 20.12
C LEU A 42 -3.48 -13.99 21.58
N CYS A 43 -2.23 -13.88 22.05
CA CYS A 43 -1.96 -13.35 23.38
C CYS A 43 -2.43 -11.89 23.53
N SER A 44 -2.16 -11.04 22.54
CA SER A 44 -2.51 -9.62 22.55
C SER A 44 -4.02 -9.41 22.46
N ILE A 45 -4.72 -10.17 21.64
CA ILE A 45 -6.19 -10.19 21.54
C ILE A 45 -6.79 -10.59 22.87
N ARG A 46 -6.30 -11.67 23.50
CA ARG A 46 -6.82 -12.08 24.81
C ARG A 46 -6.64 -10.98 25.85
N THR A 47 -5.48 -10.34 25.89
CA THR A 47 -5.23 -9.20 26.78
C THR A 47 -6.17 -8.03 26.48
N ALA A 48 -6.35 -7.66 25.22
CA ALA A 48 -7.26 -6.59 24.81
C ALA A 48 -8.73 -6.90 25.17
N LEU A 49 -9.17 -8.15 25.01
CA LEU A 49 -10.52 -8.59 25.37
C LEU A 49 -10.76 -8.59 26.89
N ARG A 50 -9.74 -8.89 27.69
CA ARG A 50 -9.78 -8.76 29.17
C ARG A 50 -9.83 -7.30 29.62
N GLU A 51 -9.05 -6.44 28.97
CA GLU A 51 -8.94 -5.00 29.28
C GLU A 51 -10.09 -4.16 28.68
N GLU A 52 -10.94 -4.77 27.84
CA GLU A 52 -11.97 -4.10 27.04
C GLU A 52 -11.41 -3.03 26.07
N ASP A 53 -10.14 -3.15 25.69
CA ASP A 53 -9.47 -2.24 24.77
C ASP A 53 -9.80 -2.61 23.32
N LYS A 54 -10.94 -2.09 22.84
CA LYS A 54 -11.41 -2.29 21.46
C LYS A 54 -10.42 -1.78 20.42
N LYS A 55 -9.67 -0.72 20.72
CA LYS A 55 -8.72 -0.13 19.78
C LYS A 55 -7.55 -1.09 19.59
N ARG A 56 -6.94 -1.53 20.69
CA ARG A 56 -5.86 -2.53 20.67
C ARG A 56 -6.30 -3.84 20.02
N LEU A 57 -7.54 -4.26 20.24
CA LEU A 57 -8.11 -5.43 19.59
C LEU A 57 -8.12 -5.27 18.05
N ILE A 58 -8.68 -4.16 17.56
CA ILE A 58 -8.75 -3.86 16.12
C ILE A 58 -7.33 -3.75 15.53
N ASP A 59 -6.46 -2.99 16.18
CA ASP A 59 -5.07 -2.80 15.75
C ASP A 59 -4.36 -4.16 15.63
N THR A 60 -4.52 -5.04 16.63
CA THR A 60 -3.91 -6.39 16.59
C THR A 60 -4.46 -7.24 15.44
N VAL A 61 -5.77 -7.19 15.18
CA VAL A 61 -6.38 -7.97 14.08
C VAL A 61 -5.92 -7.47 12.72
N VAL A 62 -5.88 -6.15 12.53
CA VAL A 62 -5.38 -5.52 11.29
C VAL A 62 -3.90 -5.85 11.09
N ASP A 63 -3.08 -5.71 12.12
CA ASP A 63 -1.64 -6.01 12.07
C ASP A 63 -1.41 -7.46 11.65
N VAL A 64 -2.15 -8.42 12.23
CA VAL A 64 -2.03 -9.84 11.88
C VAL A 64 -2.36 -10.10 10.42
N HIS A 65 -3.42 -9.49 9.90
CA HIS A 65 -3.82 -9.65 8.52
C HIS A 65 -2.76 -9.08 7.57
N LEU A 66 -2.23 -7.88 7.86
CA LEU A 66 -1.15 -7.29 7.08
C LEU A 66 0.12 -8.16 7.13
N GLN A 67 0.48 -8.67 8.30
CA GLN A 67 1.63 -9.54 8.47
C GLN A 67 1.48 -10.87 7.70
N TRP A 68 0.26 -11.42 7.61
CA TRP A 68 -0.02 -12.58 6.76
C TRP A 68 0.16 -12.25 5.27
N LEU A 69 -0.40 -11.13 4.78
CA LEU A 69 -0.20 -10.68 3.40
C LEU A 69 1.29 -10.48 3.07
N TYR A 70 2.05 -9.87 3.98
CA TYR A 70 3.49 -9.72 3.82
C TYR A 70 4.23 -11.07 3.80
N ALA A 71 3.84 -12.00 4.66
CA ALA A 71 4.42 -13.34 4.70
C ALA A 71 4.16 -14.10 3.38
N VAL A 72 2.94 -14.07 2.85
CA VAL A 72 2.59 -14.69 1.56
C VAL A 72 3.43 -14.08 0.44
N ASN A 73 3.42 -12.75 0.30
CA ASN A 73 4.19 -12.06 -0.73
C ASN A 73 5.69 -12.35 -0.62
N GLU A 74 6.24 -12.41 0.59
CA GLU A 74 7.64 -12.75 0.80
C GLU A 74 7.98 -14.18 0.36
N ILE A 75 7.14 -15.15 0.71
CA ILE A 75 7.32 -16.55 0.29
C ILE A 75 7.17 -16.68 -1.23
N GLU A 76 6.23 -15.97 -1.85
CA GLU A 76 6.07 -15.95 -3.30
C GLU A 76 7.24 -15.28 -4.02
N ASN A 77 7.79 -14.19 -3.47
CA ASN A 77 8.98 -13.55 -4.03
C ASN A 77 10.21 -14.46 -3.88
N TYR A 78 10.34 -15.15 -2.75
CA TYR A 78 11.33 -16.21 -2.60
C TYR A 78 11.14 -17.32 -3.64
N LYS A 79 9.88 -17.73 -3.91
CA LYS A 79 9.53 -18.70 -4.95
C LYS A 79 9.92 -18.24 -6.35
N LYS A 80 9.71 -16.96 -6.69
CA LYS A 80 10.08 -16.37 -7.99
C LYS A 80 11.60 -16.27 -8.17
N GLY A 81 12.33 -15.98 -7.08
CA GLY A 81 13.80 -15.89 -7.06
C GLY A 81 14.52 -17.23 -7.30
N LEU A 82 13.84 -18.37 -7.16
CA LEU A 82 14.40 -19.71 -7.41
C LEU A 82 14.85 -19.98 -8.85
N SER A 83 14.53 -19.09 -9.79
CA SER A 83 14.91 -19.22 -11.19
C SER A 83 16.43 -19.22 -11.39
N GLU A 84 17.20 -18.58 -10.50
CA GLU A 84 18.65 -18.30 -10.70
C GLU A 84 19.61 -19.21 -9.91
N SER A 85 19.13 -20.32 -9.35
CA SER A 85 19.84 -21.24 -8.44
C SER A 85 19.94 -20.76 -7.00
N ILE A 86 19.37 -21.56 -6.08
CA ILE A 86 19.50 -21.32 -4.64
C ILE A 86 20.71 -22.08 -4.10
N PRO A 87 21.61 -21.41 -3.35
CA PRO A 87 22.69 -22.08 -2.65
C PRO A 87 22.15 -23.12 -1.65
N ARG A 88 22.66 -24.34 -1.72
CA ARG A 88 22.27 -25.42 -0.78
C ARG A 88 22.42 -25.04 0.68
N GLU A 89 23.45 -24.26 0.96
CA GLU A 89 23.76 -23.76 2.30
C GLU A 89 22.64 -22.89 2.86
N GLU A 90 21.95 -22.11 2.03
CA GLU A 90 20.83 -21.27 2.46
C GLU A 90 19.66 -22.14 2.95
N VAL A 91 19.31 -23.19 2.22
CA VAL A 91 18.26 -24.13 2.65
C VAL A 91 18.66 -24.88 3.93
N PHE A 92 19.93 -25.24 4.09
CA PHE A 92 20.40 -25.86 5.34
C PHE A 92 20.27 -24.90 6.53
N GLN A 93 20.61 -23.63 6.33
CA GLN A 93 20.43 -22.58 7.32
C GLN A 93 18.94 -22.38 7.66
N SER A 94 18.06 -22.35 6.66
CA SER A 94 16.61 -22.23 6.87
C SER A 94 16.01 -23.40 7.65
N ILE A 95 16.50 -24.63 7.44
CA ILE A 95 16.07 -25.79 8.25
C ILE A 95 16.54 -25.65 9.70
N ASN A 96 17.81 -25.32 9.93
CA ASN A 96 18.34 -25.11 11.29
C ASN A 96 17.61 -23.96 12.00
N PHE A 97 17.38 -22.85 11.29
CA PHE A 97 16.59 -21.73 11.78
C PHE A 97 15.18 -22.17 12.17
N THR A 98 14.54 -23.03 11.36
CA THR A 98 13.20 -23.55 11.68
C THR A 98 13.20 -24.36 12.97
N ILE A 99 14.21 -25.22 13.17
CA ILE A 99 14.38 -25.99 14.41
C ILE A 99 14.54 -25.06 15.62
N ASP A 100 15.42 -24.06 15.52
CA ASP A 100 15.67 -23.09 16.59
C ASP A 100 14.41 -22.26 16.89
N ALA A 101 13.68 -21.84 15.85
CA ALA A 101 12.44 -21.09 15.97
C ALA A 101 11.34 -21.91 16.68
N MET A 102 11.23 -23.21 16.38
CA MET A 102 10.32 -24.13 17.07
C MET A 102 10.70 -24.34 18.53
N ALA A 103 11.98 -24.57 18.83
CA ALA A 103 12.45 -24.69 20.21
C ALA A 103 12.22 -23.40 21.03
N HIS A 104 12.45 -22.23 20.41
CA HIS A 104 12.16 -20.94 21.02
C HIS A 104 10.66 -20.77 21.31
N ARG A 105 9.80 -21.15 20.35
CA ARG A 105 8.35 -21.10 20.51
C ARG A 105 7.86 -21.99 21.64
N LEU A 106 8.35 -23.23 21.72
CA LEU A 106 8.04 -24.12 22.84
C LEU A 106 8.42 -23.49 24.19
N LYS A 107 9.62 -22.91 24.27
CA LYS A 107 10.08 -22.21 25.49
C LYS A 107 9.18 -21.03 25.85
N TYR A 108 8.77 -20.24 24.85
CA TYR A 108 7.88 -19.10 25.07
C TYR A 108 6.48 -19.55 25.49
N PHE A 109 5.94 -20.60 24.87
CA PHE A 109 4.69 -21.22 25.25
C PHE A 109 4.73 -21.76 26.69
N LYS A 110 5.77 -22.51 27.08
CA LYS A 110 5.97 -22.97 28.48
C LYS A 110 5.91 -21.82 29.49
N ARG A 111 6.60 -20.71 29.19
CA ARG A 111 6.59 -19.51 30.05
C ARG A 111 5.21 -18.87 30.12
N TYR A 112 4.52 -18.78 28.98
CA TYR A 112 3.16 -18.26 28.92
C TYR A 112 2.20 -19.12 29.76
N MET A 113 2.27 -20.45 29.62
CA MET A 113 1.44 -21.39 30.39
C MET A 113 1.71 -21.27 31.90
N GLU A 114 2.97 -21.26 32.32
CA GLU A 114 3.33 -21.16 33.74
C GLU A 114 2.86 -19.83 34.36
N LYS A 115 2.97 -18.72 33.61
CA LYS A 115 2.49 -17.39 34.06
C LYS A 115 0.99 -17.40 34.40
N TYR A 116 0.19 -18.15 33.67
CA TYR A 116 -1.27 -18.19 33.89
C TYR A 116 -1.73 -19.40 34.70
N ARG A 117 -0.84 -20.34 35.02
CA ARG A 117 -1.16 -21.60 35.71
C ARG A 117 -1.85 -21.38 37.06
N GLU A 118 -1.36 -20.45 37.85
CA GLU A 118 -1.89 -20.15 39.20
C GLU A 118 -3.32 -19.61 39.17
N GLN A 119 -3.79 -19.08 38.03
CA GLN A 119 -5.13 -18.53 37.87
C GLN A 119 -6.17 -19.60 37.51
N LEU A 120 -5.74 -20.84 37.23
CA LEU A 120 -6.60 -21.92 36.73
C LEU A 120 -7.01 -22.85 37.87
N SER A 121 -8.20 -23.47 37.75
CA SER A 121 -8.60 -24.54 38.66
C SER A 121 -7.72 -25.78 38.48
N ASN A 122 -7.63 -26.63 39.51
CA ASN A 122 -6.80 -27.84 39.48
C ASN A 122 -7.08 -28.74 38.26
N GLU A 123 -8.35 -28.87 37.86
CA GLU A 123 -8.75 -29.64 36.68
C GLU A 123 -8.15 -29.05 35.39
N HIS A 124 -8.27 -27.73 35.20
CA HIS A 124 -7.69 -27.04 34.04
C HIS A 124 -6.17 -27.07 34.06
N GLN A 125 -5.52 -27.04 35.22
CA GLN A 125 -4.07 -27.20 35.33
C GLN A 125 -3.60 -28.58 34.88
N VAL A 126 -4.38 -29.64 35.14
CA VAL A 126 -4.09 -31.00 34.66
C VAL A 126 -4.21 -31.06 33.14
N HIS A 127 -5.29 -30.53 32.56
CA HIS A 127 -5.45 -30.44 31.10
C HIS A 127 -4.32 -29.63 30.45
N LEU A 128 -3.94 -28.51 31.07
CA LEU A 128 -2.84 -27.66 30.60
C LEU A 128 -1.50 -28.41 30.57
N SER A 129 -1.24 -29.20 31.61
CA SER A 129 -0.02 -29.98 31.73
C SER A 129 0.04 -31.07 30.66
N ALA A 130 -1.10 -31.73 30.39
CA ALA A 130 -1.20 -32.70 29.29
C ALA A 130 -1.01 -32.04 27.92
N ASP A 131 -1.61 -30.86 27.70
CA ASP A 131 -1.43 -30.10 26.46
C ASP A 131 0.04 -29.69 26.25
N LEU A 132 0.73 -29.31 27.33
CA LEU A 132 2.15 -28.98 27.29
C LEU A 132 3.00 -30.21 26.93
N GLU A 133 2.75 -31.35 27.56
CA GLU A 133 3.44 -32.61 27.29
C GLU A 133 3.29 -33.04 25.83
N ILE A 134 2.07 -32.94 25.29
CA ILE A 134 1.80 -33.20 23.87
C ILE A 134 2.62 -32.27 22.97
N VAL A 135 2.65 -30.96 23.24
CA VAL A 135 3.42 -30.00 22.43
C VAL A 135 4.92 -30.25 22.53
N GLU A 136 5.41 -30.69 23.68
CA GLU A 136 6.83 -31.08 23.87
C GLU A 136 7.19 -32.31 23.03
N GLU A 137 6.34 -33.34 23.04
CA GLU A 137 6.50 -34.53 22.22
C GLU A 137 6.44 -34.20 20.72
N MET A 138 5.43 -33.45 20.29
CA MET A 138 5.32 -32.99 18.89
C MET A 138 6.53 -32.16 18.45
N ASN A 139 7.05 -31.26 19.30
CA ASN A 139 8.25 -30.50 18.99
C ASN A 139 9.47 -31.41 18.78
N LYS A 140 9.60 -32.47 19.59
CA LYS A 140 10.67 -33.46 19.42
C LYS A 140 10.52 -34.21 18.10
N GLU A 141 9.32 -34.70 17.79
CA GLU A 141 9.04 -35.42 16.53
C GLU A 141 9.30 -34.55 15.30
N VAL A 142 8.84 -33.29 15.30
CA VAL A 142 9.08 -32.36 14.19
C VAL A 142 10.57 -32.03 14.06
N THR A 143 11.28 -31.87 15.17
CA THR A 143 12.74 -31.64 15.15
C THR A 143 13.47 -32.82 14.50
N GLU A 144 13.12 -34.05 14.87
CA GLU A 144 13.68 -35.27 14.26
C GLU A 144 13.37 -35.34 12.76
N ALA A 145 12.13 -35.03 12.36
CA ALA A 145 11.72 -35.00 10.95
C ALA A 145 12.45 -33.89 10.14
N LEU A 146 12.67 -32.72 10.72
CA LEU A 146 13.45 -31.63 10.10
C LEU A 146 14.93 -32.00 9.94
N LEU A 147 15.52 -32.67 10.92
CA LEU A 147 16.90 -33.19 10.82
C LEU A 147 17.00 -34.27 9.73
N GLU A 148 15.98 -35.11 9.57
CA GLU A 148 15.91 -36.06 8.47
C GLU A 148 15.80 -35.35 7.11
N LYS A 149 14.91 -34.34 6.99
CA LYS A 149 14.81 -33.49 5.79
C LYS A 149 16.16 -32.83 5.48
N LEU A 150 16.87 -32.29 6.48
CA LEU A 150 18.22 -31.72 6.31
C LEU A 150 19.21 -32.75 5.75
N LYS A 151 19.20 -33.98 6.27
CA LYS A 151 20.05 -35.06 5.76
C LYS A 151 19.71 -35.42 4.31
N ARG A 152 18.42 -35.45 3.95
CA ARG A 152 17.98 -35.67 2.55
C ARG A 152 18.45 -34.54 1.64
N PHE A 153 18.25 -33.29 2.05
CA PHE A 153 18.70 -32.11 1.28
C PHE A 153 20.22 -32.08 1.05
N LYS A 154 21.02 -32.58 2.01
CA LYS A 154 22.48 -32.73 1.86
C LYS A 154 22.89 -33.81 0.83
N ASN A 155 22.05 -34.82 0.64
CA ASN A 155 22.36 -36.00 -0.15
C ASN A 155 21.80 -35.95 -1.58
N TYR A 156 21.07 -34.90 -1.99
CA TYR A 156 20.64 -34.78 -3.38
C TYR A 156 21.84 -34.57 -4.30
N ASP A 157 22.10 -35.52 -5.18
CA ASP A 157 23.19 -35.43 -6.15
C ASP A 157 22.76 -34.60 -7.38
N CYS A 158 21.48 -34.63 -7.73
CA CYS A 158 20.90 -33.92 -8.86
C CYS A 158 20.36 -32.53 -8.46
N PHE A 159 20.68 -31.50 -9.25
CA PHE A 159 20.17 -30.14 -9.02
C PHE A 159 18.67 -30.02 -9.31
N ASP A 160 18.15 -30.72 -10.32
CA ASP A 160 16.73 -30.65 -10.68
C ASP A 160 15.84 -31.28 -9.60
N GLU A 161 16.24 -32.44 -9.07
CA GLU A 161 15.55 -33.09 -7.96
C GLU A 161 15.54 -32.21 -6.70
N TYR A 162 16.70 -31.60 -6.39
CA TYR A 162 16.82 -30.63 -5.31
C TYR A 162 15.84 -29.45 -5.48
N LYS A 163 15.74 -28.90 -6.70
CA LYS A 163 14.85 -27.78 -7.01
C LYS A 163 13.38 -28.15 -6.85
N VAL A 164 12.96 -29.34 -7.31
CA VAL A 164 11.58 -29.83 -7.14
C VAL A 164 11.22 -29.90 -5.66
N HIS A 165 12.10 -30.48 -4.83
CA HIS A 165 11.85 -30.59 -3.39
C HIS A 165 11.87 -29.26 -2.64
N ILE A 166 12.60 -28.25 -3.13
CA ILE A 166 12.45 -26.89 -2.59
C ILE A 166 11.08 -26.31 -2.93
N HIS A 167 10.61 -26.46 -4.18
CA HIS A 167 9.28 -25.99 -4.57
C HIS A 167 8.18 -26.66 -3.73
N GLU A 168 8.27 -27.97 -3.52
CA GLU A 168 7.36 -28.69 -2.60
C GLU A 168 7.41 -28.11 -1.18
N ALA A 169 8.62 -27.83 -0.65
CA ALA A 169 8.76 -27.23 0.67
C ALA A 169 8.18 -25.81 0.78
N ILE A 170 8.19 -25.04 -0.31
CA ILE A 170 7.53 -23.72 -0.39
C ILE A 170 6.02 -23.85 -0.39
N ASP A 171 5.50 -24.78 -1.19
CA ASP A 171 4.06 -25.00 -1.27
C ASP A 171 3.52 -25.55 0.06
N ASP A 172 4.27 -26.44 0.73
CA ASP A 172 4.00 -26.88 2.10
C ASP A 172 3.94 -25.69 3.08
N LEU A 173 4.88 -24.75 2.96
CA LEU A 173 4.94 -23.56 3.83
C LEU A 173 3.75 -22.62 3.61
N LEU A 174 3.36 -22.36 2.36
CA LEU A 174 2.20 -21.54 2.02
C LEU A 174 0.90 -22.18 2.55
N ASN A 175 0.70 -23.47 2.27
CA ASN A 175 -0.47 -24.21 2.74
C ASN A 175 -0.55 -24.22 4.28
N TRP A 176 0.58 -24.38 4.95
CA TRP A 176 0.65 -24.32 6.40
C TRP A 176 0.33 -22.93 6.94
N LEU A 177 0.82 -21.86 6.29
CA LEU A 177 0.55 -20.48 6.69
C LEU A 177 -0.95 -20.20 6.62
N ASP A 178 -1.59 -20.55 5.51
CA ASP A 178 -3.03 -20.36 5.30
C ASP A 178 -3.87 -21.17 6.29
N LYS A 179 -3.54 -22.47 6.47
CA LYS A 179 -4.22 -23.32 7.44
C LYS A 179 -4.19 -22.72 8.85
N ASN A 180 -3.04 -22.20 9.27
CA ASN A 180 -2.91 -21.62 10.61
C ASN A 180 -3.59 -20.26 10.74
N PHE A 181 -3.58 -19.45 9.67
CA PHE A 181 -4.29 -18.18 9.65
C PHE A 181 -5.81 -18.39 9.69
N ASP A 182 -6.34 -19.32 8.90
CA ASP A 182 -7.75 -19.72 8.94
C ASP A 182 -8.13 -20.26 10.33
N GLY A 183 -7.29 -21.13 10.90
CA GLY A 183 -7.46 -21.65 12.25
C GLY A 183 -7.54 -20.54 13.30
N PHE A 184 -6.68 -19.52 13.17
CA PHE A 184 -6.69 -18.31 13.99
C PHE A 184 -8.00 -17.52 13.82
N VAL A 185 -8.43 -17.22 12.59
CA VAL A 185 -9.65 -16.46 12.30
C VAL A 185 -10.89 -17.18 12.82
N ILE A 186 -10.98 -18.50 12.63
CA ILE A 186 -12.09 -19.33 13.14
C ILE A 186 -12.17 -19.23 14.66
N LYS A 187 -11.05 -19.38 15.38
CA LYS A 187 -11.02 -19.24 16.84
C LYS A 187 -11.44 -17.84 17.26
N LEU A 188 -10.91 -16.81 16.59
CA LEU A 188 -11.23 -15.41 16.87
C LEU A 188 -12.72 -15.10 16.72
N SER A 189 -13.37 -15.65 15.69
CA SER A 189 -14.79 -15.43 15.39
C SER A 189 -15.74 -15.88 16.50
N LYS A 190 -15.30 -16.80 17.39
CA LYS A 190 -16.08 -17.23 18.55
C LYS A 190 -16.19 -16.14 19.62
N TYR A 191 -15.16 -15.30 19.73
CA TYR A 191 -15.01 -14.34 20.82
C TYR A 191 -15.29 -12.90 20.37
N ILE A 192 -15.02 -12.62 19.09
CA ILE A 192 -15.43 -11.37 18.46
C ILE A 192 -16.76 -11.63 17.78
N THR A 193 -17.85 -11.31 18.48
CA THR A 193 -19.16 -11.21 17.85
C THR A 193 -19.10 -10.05 16.87
N VAL A 194 -18.78 -10.34 15.61
CA VAL A 194 -19.10 -9.42 14.53
C VAL A 194 -20.62 -9.39 14.51
N HIS A 195 -21.21 -8.39 15.18
CA HIS A 195 -22.64 -8.15 15.13
C HIS A 195 -22.99 -7.76 13.70
N VAL A 196 -23.09 -8.76 12.82
CA VAL A 196 -23.94 -8.67 11.64
C VAL A 196 -25.35 -8.73 12.21
N PRO A 197 -26.15 -7.66 12.12
CA PRO A 197 -27.47 -7.59 12.74
C PRO A 197 -28.32 -8.77 12.24
N THR A 198 -28.53 -9.77 13.10
CA THR A 198 -29.49 -10.83 12.84
C THR A 198 -30.86 -10.26 13.17
N LEU A 199 -31.55 -9.77 12.13
CA LEU A 199 -32.95 -9.33 12.20
C LEU A 199 -33.84 -10.50 12.65
N LYS A 200 -34.04 -10.66 13.96
CA LYS A 200 -34.95 -11.68 14.52
C LYS A 200 -36.38 -11.35 14.10
N GLY A 201 -37.08 -12.38 13.62
CA GLY A 201 -38.34 -12.33 12.87
C GLY A 201 -39.61 -11.89 13.61
N ASP A 202 -39.53 -10.93 14.52
CA ASP A 202 -40.71 -10.18 15.00
C ASP A 202 -40.67 -8.70 14.60
N LEU A 203 -39.52 -8.17 14.17
CA LEU A 203 -39.43 -6.76 13.75
C LEU A 203 -40.39 -6.47 12.59
N THR A 204 -40.57 -7.40 11.65
CA THR A 204 -41.48 -7.26 10.52
C THR A 204 -42.95 -7.22 10.96
N LYS A 205 -43.34 -8.02 11.96
CA LYS A 205 -44.71 -8.01 12.50
C LYS A 205 -44.98 -6.76 13.33
N THR A 206 -44.01 -6.35 14.15
CA THR A 206 -44.11 -5.13 14.96
C THR A 206 -44.10 -3.88 14.08
N LEU A 207 -43.26 -3.82 13.04
CA LEU A 207 -43.27 -2.72 12.08
C LEU A 207 -44.57 -2.69 11.26
N GLN A 208 -45.10 -3.84 10.85
CA GLN A 208 -46.38 -3.89 10.14
C GLN A 208 -47.54 -3.43 11.05
N GLN A 209 -47.60 -3.88 12.30
CA GLN A 209 -48.59 -3.40 13.26
C GLN A 209 -48.48 -1.89 13.51
N ILE A 210 -47.27 -1.37 13.67
CA ILE A 210 -47.01 0.06 13.85
C ILE A 210 -47.44 0.86 12.61
N VAL A 211 -47.13 0.37 11.41
CA VAL A 211 -47.54 0.99 10.14
C VAL A 211 -49.05 0.95 9.96
N ASP A 212 -49.70 -0.16 10.30
CA ASP A 212 -51.16 -0.32 10.21
C ASP A 212 -51.88 0.59 11.23
N GLU A 213 -51.37 0.71 12.46
CA GLU A 213 -51.86 1.64 13.50
C GLU A 213 -51.69 3.11 13.07
N PHE A 214 -50.57 3.46 12.44
CA PHE A 214 -50.33 4.80 11.94
C PHE A 214 -51.17 5.14 10.70
N ASN A 215 -51.47 4.17 9.84
CA ASN A 215 -52.33 4.39 8.68
C ASN A 215 -53.81 4.60 9.05
N THR A 216 -54.25 4.08 10.21
CA THR A 216 -55.61 4.35 10.72
C THR A 216 -55.80 5.80 11.20
N ASP A 217 -54.73 6.54 11.50
CA ASP A 217 -54.79 7.91 12.04
C ASP A 217 -54.24 8.95 11.04
N SER A 218 -54.59 8.79 9.76
CA SER A 218 -54.07 9.53 8.60
C SER A 218 -54.23 11.06 8.61
N GLY A 219 -54.95 11.62 9.58
CA GLY A 219 -55.15 13.06 9.75
C GLY A 219 -54.06 13.78 10.55
N ASN A 220 -53.17 13.05 11.24
CA ASN A 220 -52.13 13.66 12.07
C ASN A 220 -50.83 13.89 11.28
N PRO A 221 -50.39 15.15 11.07
CA PRO A 221 -49.18 15.45 10.31
C PRO A 221 -47.90 14.86 10.95
N VAL A 222 -47.88 14.70 12.28
CA VAL A 222 -46.75 14.08 12.98
C VAL A 222 -46.65 12.58 12.65
N VAL A 223 -47.79 11.92 12.44
CA VAL A 223 -47.85 10.50 12.06
C VAL A 223 -47.43 10.32 10.60
N GLN A 224 -47.77 11.26 9.72
CA GLN A 224 -47.29 11.29 8.34
C GLN A 224 -45.77 11.44 8.25
N ASP A 225 -45.17 12.33 9.05
CA ASP A 225 -43.71 12.50 9.10
C ASP A 225 -42.99 11.24 9.61
N VAL A 226 -43.56 10.58 10.63
CA VAL A 226 -42.99 9.33 11.15
C VAL A 226 -43.13 8.20 10.13
N ILE A 227 -44.24 8.10 9.39
CA ILE A 227 -44.42 7.13 8.30
C ILE A 227 -43.41 7.40 7.16
N GLU A 228 -43.22 8.66 6.77
CA GLU A 228 -42.24 9.09 5.76
C GLU A 228 -40.81 8.69 6.17
N GLU A 229 -40.44 8.93 7.43
CA GLU A 229 -39.12 8.55 7.97
C GLU A 229 -38.95 7.02 8.01
N LEU A 230 -39.99 6.28 8.41
CA LEU A 230 -39.97 4.82 8.44
C LEU A 230 -39.87 4.23 7.02
N LYS A 231 -40.55 4.83 6.03
CA LYS A 231 -40.45 4.48 4.61
C LYS A 231 -39.05 4.78 4.07
N LYS A 232 -38.47 5.93 4.44
CA LYS A 232 -37.09 6.28 4.07
C LYS A 232 -36.08 5.26 4.62
N LYS A 233 -36.21 4.90 5.90
CA LYS A 233 -35.37 3.87 6.55
C LYS A 233 -35.60 2.47 5.96
N GLY A 234 -36.83 2.13 5.60
CA GLY A 234 -37.17 0.91 4.88
C GLY A 234 -36.53 0.84 3.49
N ARG A 235 -36.48 1.96 2.76
CA ARG A 235 -35.76 2.09 1.47
C ARG A 235 -34.25 1.94 1.65
N GLU A 236 -33.65 2.57 2.67
CA GLU A 236 -32.23 2.43 3.00
C GLU A 236 -31.86 0.97 3.34
N ILE A 237 -32.70 0.29 4.12
CA ILE A 237 -32.53 -1.15 4.42
C ILE A 237 -32.71 -2.00 3.15
N GLY A 238 -33.70 -1.69 2.31
CA GLY A 238 -33.89 -2.34 1.01
C GLY A 238 -32.69 -2.15 0.06
N PHE A 239 -32.04 -0.98 0.09
CA PHE A 239 -30.79 -0.72 -0.63
C PHE A 239 -29.61 -1.51 -0.07
N MET A 240 -29.45 -1.59 1.25
CA MET A 240 -28.44 -2.44 1.88
C MET A 240 -28.65 -3.93 1.56
N ILE A 241 -29.91 -4.39 1.51
CA ILE A 241 -30.27 -5.77 1.14
C ILE A 241 -30.01 -6.03 -0.34
N ARG A 242 -30.34 -5.10 -1.25
CA ARG A 242 -30.03 -5.23 -2.69
C ARG A 242 -28.52 -5.16 -2.97
N GLY A 243 -27.75 -4.49 -2.12
CA GLY A 243 -26.29 -4.51 -2.12
C GLY A 243 -25.67 -5.86 -1.74
N THR A 244 -26.44 -6.84 -1.25
CA THR A 244 -25.96 -8.20 -0.95
C THR A 244 -25.89 -9.13 -2.17
N ALA A 245 -25.55 -8.60 -3.35
CA ALA A 245 -25.12 -9.40 -4.51
C ALA A 245 -23.93 -10.35 -4.17
N GLY A 246 -23.21 -10.04 -3.07
CA GLY A 246 -22.21 -10.93 -2.47
C GLY A 246 -22.76 -12.26 -1.94
N HIS A 247 -24.03 -12.34 -1.49
CA HIS A 247 -24.59 -13.61 -1.00
C HIS A 247 -24.96 -14.58 -2.10
N SER A 248 -25.32 -14.10 -3.30
CA SER A 248 -25.46 -14.97 -4.48
C SER A 248 -24.11 -15.54 -4.91
N LEU A 249 -23.04 -14.72 -4.89
CA LEU A 249 -21.69 -15.17 -5.21
C LEU A 249 -21.13 -16.13 -4.13
N GLU A 250 -21.39 -15.85 -2.85
CA GLU A 250 -21.05 -16.72 -1.73
C GLU A 250 -21.79 -18.06 -1.82
N LEU A 251 -23.09 -18.04 -2.14
CA LEU A 251 -23.87 -19.26 -2.40
C LEU A 251 -23.26 -20.06 -3.56
N THR A 252 -22.98 -19.44 -4.70
CA THR A 252 -22.36 -20.12 -5.86
C THR A 252 -21.02 -20.75 -5.49
N LYS A 253 -20.13 -20.02 -4.80
CA LYS A 253 -18.83 -20.56 -4.37
C LYS A 253 -18.96 -21.72 -3.37
N VAL A 254 -19.94 -21.66 -2.47
CA VAL A 254 -20.18 -22.75 -1.52
C VAL A 254 -20.78 -23.97 -2.25
N TYR A 255 -21.65 -23.78 -3.25
CA TYR A 255 -22.13 -24.88 -4.11
C TYR A 255 -20.99 -25.52 -4.91
N ASP A 256 -20.13 -24.73 -5.55
CA ASP A 256 -18.96 -25.23 -6.28
C ASP A 256 -18.06 -26.06 -5.35
N LYS A 257 -17.88 -25.61 -4.10
CA LYS A 257 -17.10 -26.35 -3.12
C LYS A 257 -17.77 -27.65 -2.64
N ILE A 258 -19.10 -27.68 -2.57
CA ILE A 258 -19.84 -28.91 -2.27
C ILE A 258 -19.66 -29.90 -3.42
N LEU A 259 -19.76 -29.45 -4.67
CA LEU A 259 -19.55 -30.30 -5.86
C LEU A 259 -18.13 -30.89 -5.92
N ASP A 260 -17.10 -30.07 -5.66
CA ASP A 260 -15.71 -30.54 -5.55
C ASP A 260 -15.54 -31.62 -4.48
N LEU A 261 -16.20 -31.45 -3.33
CA LEU A 261 -16.13 -32.40 -2.23
C LEU A 261 -16.90 -33.69 -2.55
N GLU A 262 -18.04 -33.60 -3.24
CA GLU A 262 -18.79 -34.76 -3.72
C GLU A 262 -17.97 -35.60 -4.68
N ASP A 263 -17.35 -34.99 -5.69
CA ASP A 263 -16.46 -35.66 -6.64
C ASP A 263 -15.28 -36.33 -5.90
N ARG A 264 -14.67 -35.62 -4.94
CA ARG A 264 -13.56 -36.19 -4.15
C ARG A 264 -14.01 -37.34 -3.23
N ILE A 265 -15.21 -37.28 -2.67
CA ILE A 265 -15.81 -38.38 -1.89
C ILE A 265 -16.12 -39.57 -2.80
N GLU A 266 -16.60 -39.34 -4.02
CA GLU A 266 -16.90 -40.38 -5.02
C GLU A 266 -15.64 -41.08 -5.49
N ARG A 267 -14.56 -40.34 -5.79
CA ARG A 267 -13.25 -40.92 -6.13
C ARG A 267 -12.66 -41.78 -5.01
N LEU A 268 -13.00 -41.48 -3.76
CA LEU A 268 -12.57 -42.22 -2.58
C LEU A 268 -13.62 -43.24 -2.08
N ALA A 269 -14.71 -43.46 -2.83
CA ALA A 269 -15.81 -44.32 -2.42
C ALA A 269 -15.42 -45.81 -2.29
N SER A 270 -14.32 -46.23 -2.93
CA SER A 270 -13.74 -47.57 -2.76
C SER A 270 -13.16 -47.81 -1.35
N GLU A 271 -12.96 -46.76 -0.55
CA GLU A 271 -12.39 -46.82 0.80
C GLU A 271 -13.35 -46.23 1.86
N PRO A 272 -14.53 -46.83 2.07
CA PRO A 272 -15.60 -46.23 2.88
C PRO A 272 -15.25 -46.09 4.37
N THR A 273 -14.23 -46.78 4.86
CA THR A 273 -13.74 -46.71 6.25
C THR A 273 -12.56 -45.76 6.44
N SER A 274 -12.12 -45.07 5.38
CA SER A 274 -11.02 -44.10 5.47
C SER A 274 -11.44 -42.88 6.29
N ALA A 275 -10.64 -42.53 7.29
CA ALA A 275 -10.83 -41.32 8.10
C ALA A 275 -10.88 -40.05 7.23
N ALA A 276 -10.19 -40.06 6.08
CA ALA A 276 -10.23 -38.97 5.10
C ALA A 276 -11.61 -38.83 4.45
N VAL A 277 -12.27 -39.95 4.10
CA VAL A 277 -13.62 -39.93 3.53
C VAL A 277 -14.65 -39.43 4.54
N MET A 278 -14.52 -39.84 5.80
CA MET A 278 -15.38 -39.36 6.88
C MET A 278 -15.20 -37.85 7.13
N ALA A 279 -13.95 -37.35 7.13
CA ALA A 279 -13.67 -35.91 7.28
C ALA A 279 -14.23 -35.09 6.10
N LEU A 280 -14.11 -35.59 4.87
CA LEU A 280 -14.69 -34.93 3.69
C LEU A 280 -16.22 -34.92 3.73
N LYS A 281 -16.86 -36.02 4.18
CA LYS A 281 -18.32 -36.08 4.39
C LYS A 281 -18.79 -35.07 5.44
N HIS A 282 -18.12 -35.00 6.59
CA HIS A 282 -18.46 -34.00 7.61
C HIS A 282 -18.28 -32.56 7.11
N LYS A 283 -17.25 -32.30 6.29
CA LYS A 283 -17.04 -30.98 5.67
C LYS A 283 -18.14 -30.65 4.65
N LYS A 284 -18.57 -31.63 3.85
CA LYS A 284 -19.71 -31.51 2.94
C LYS A 284 -21.00 -31.18 3.72
N ASP A 285 -21.35 -31.97 4.73
CA ASP A 285 -22.55 -31.77 5.55
C ASP A 285 -22.59 -30.37 6.20
N TYR A 286 -21.44 -29.87 6.64
CA TYR A 286 -21.31 -28.51 7.18
C TYR A 286 -21.62 -27.43 6.13
N LEU A 287 -21.06 -27.56 4.92
CA LEU A 287 -21.29 -26.61 3.84
C LEU A 287 -22.75 -26.65 3.37
N GLU A 288 -23.38 -27.82 3.31
CA GLU A 288 -24.82 -27.95 3.02
C GLU A 288 -25.69 -27.26 4.07
N GLN A 289 -25.36 -27.41 5.36
CA GLN A 289 -26.05 -26.68 6.44
C GLN A 289 -25.86 -25.16 6.32
N ARG A 290 -24.68 -24.72 5.89
CA ARG A 290 -24.38 -23.30 5.64
C ARG A 290 -25.19 -22.76 4.47
N VAL A 291 -25.28 -23.50 3.36
CA VAL A 291 -26.14 -23.16 2.21
C VAL A 291 -27.60 -23.04 2.65
N ALA A 292 -28.13 -24.04 3.36
CA ALA A 292 -29.51 -24.00 3.85
C ALA A 292 -29.79 -22.78 4.74
N SER A 293 -28.82 -22.38 5.57
CA SER A 293 -28.89 -21.16 6.40
C SER A 293 -28.91 -19.88 5.55
N LEU A 294 -28.06 -19.80 4.53
CA LEU A 294 -27.99 -18.67 3.59
C LEU A 294 -29.26 -18.58 2.73
N GLU A 295 -29.82 -19.70 2.28
CA GLU A 295 -31.09 -19.74 1.55
C GLU A 295 -32.28 -19.35 2.44
N LYS A 296 -32.29 -19.79 3.69
CA LYS A 296 -33.29 -19.35 4.68
C LYS A 296 -33.21 -17.84 4.94
N MET A 297 -32.00 -17.29 4.96
CA MET A 297 -31.79 -15.84 5.06
C MET A 297 -32.30 -15.12 3.81
N LYS A 298 -31.96 -15.61 2.62
CA LYS A 298 -32.43 -15.09 1.32
C LYS A 298 -33.96 -15.09 1.23
N THR A 299 -34.62 -16.18 1.61
CA THR A 299 -36.09 -16.30 1.60
C THR A 299 -36.74 -15.38 2.64
N THR A 300 -36.15 -15.26 3.84
CA THR A 300 -36.61 -14.31 4.86
C THR A 300 -36.50 -12.87 4.34
N LEU A 301 -35.38 -12.51 3.70
CA LEU A 301 -35.17 -11.18 3.12
C LEU A 301 -36.14 -10.89 1.97
N LYS A 302 -36.39 -11.87 1.09
CA LYS A 302 -37.38 -11.74 0.02
C LYS A 302 -38.80 -11.57 0.55
N SER A 303 -39.13 -12.23 1.68
CA SER A 303 -40.42 -12.04 2.35
C SER A 303 -40.59 -10.64 2.95
N VAL A 304 -39.52 -10.06 3.51
CA VAL A 304 -39.50 -8.69 4.02
C VAL A 304 -39.65 -7.68 2.88
N GLN A 305 -38.97 -7.91 1.75
CA GLN A 305 -39.08 -7.07 0.57
C GLN A 305 -40.52 -7.06 0.01
N ASN A 306 -41.14 -8.23 -0.13
CA ASN A 306 -42.52 -8.34 -0.61
C ASN A 306 -43.55 -7.71 0.34
N LEU A 307 -43.23 -7.60 1.64
CA LEU A 307 -44.06 -6.90 2.63
C LEU A 307 -43.89 -5.38 2.57
N THR A 308 -42.70 -4.87 2.20
CA THR A 308 -42.48 -3.43 1.97
C THR A 308 -43.09 -2.91 0.67
N ASP A 309 -43.45 -3.81 -0.27
CA ASP A 309 -44.10 -3.48 -1.54
C ASP A 309 -45.64 -3.35 -1.43
N VAL A 310 -46.20 -3.12 -0.24
CA VAL A 310 -47.64 -2.84 -0.08
C VAL A 310 -47.98 -1.46 -0.69
N LYS A 311 -48.40 -1.51 -1.96
CA LYS A 311 -49.09 -0.48 -2.75
C LYS A 311 -48.42 0.90 -2.81
N LEU A 312 -47.26 0.96 -3.45
CA LEU A 312 -46.84 2.17 -4.16
C LEU A 312 -47.42 2.12 -5.59
N GLN A 313 -48.73 2.32 -5.71
CA GLN A 313 -49.34 2.77 -6.97
C GLN A 313 -49.13 4.28 -7.06
N GLY A 314 -47.98 4.69 -7.57
CA GLY A 314 -47.72 6.05 -8.03
C GLY A 314 -46.96 5.93 -9.33
N ASP A 315 -47.49 6.57 -10.38
CA ASP A 315 -46.94 6.62 -11.74
C ASP A 315 -45.42 6.76 -11.74
N PHE A 316 -44.73 5.73 -12.21
CA PHE A 316 -43.37 5.85 -12.72
C PHE A 316 -43.48 5.75 -14.25
N GLY A 317 -43.15 6.85 -14.93
CA GLY A 317 -43.00 6.87 -16.39
C GLY A 317 -41.79 6.04 -16.81
N GLU A 318 -41.88 5.40 -17.97
CA GLU A 318 -40.94 4.39 -18.46
C GLU A 318 -39.51 4.89 -18.81
N ASP A 319 -39.17 6.15 -18.58
CA ASP A 319 -37.90 6.74 -19.05
C ASP A 319 -37.04 7.44 -17.98
N ASP A 320 -37.29 7.25 -16.68
CA ASP A 320 -36.35 7.74 -15.66
C ASP A 320 -35.25 6.71 -15.40
N GLU A 321 -34.12 6.98 -16.06
CA GLU A 321 -32.79 6.46 -15.77
C GLU A 321 -32.59 6.14 -14.29
N VAL A 322 -32.07 4.94 -14.06
CA VAL A 322 -31.54 4.49 -12.78
C VAL A 322 -30.64 5.60 -12.20
N CYS A 323 -31.16 6.33 -11.22
CA CYS A 323 -30.38 7.33 -10.47
C CYS A 323 -29.21 6.62 -9.80
N SER A 324 -28.04 6.77 -10.41
CA SER A 324 -26.72 6.51 -9.81
C SER A 324 -26.39 7.65 -8.84
N CYS A 325 -27.21 7.82 -7.81
CA CYS A 325 -26.96 8.78 -6.74
C CYS A 325 -26.17 8.10 -5.61
N GLU A 326 -24.84 8.24 -5.70
CA GLU A 326 -23.83 8.67 -4.69
C GLU A 326 -23.96 8.36 -3.19
N ASP A 327 -24.97 7.68 -2.68
CA ASP A 327 -25.15 7.47 -1.23
C ASP A 327 -24.60 6.14 -0.70
N PHE A 328 -23.73 5.46 -1.45
CA PHE A 328 -23.11 4.20 -1.04
C PHE A 328 -21.81 4.36 -0.21
N TYR A 329 -21.35 5.59 0.03
CA TYR A 329 -20.11 5.87 0.80
C TYR A 329 -20.33 6.21 2.27
N HIS A 330 -21.57 6.25 2.74
CA HIS A 330 -21.87 6.49 4.15
C HIS A 330 -22.08 5.18 4.91
N LEU A 331 -21.01 4.42 5.24
CA LEU A 331 -20.95 3.54 6.43
C LEU A 331 -19.52 3.01 6.75
N LYS A 332 -18.75 3.86 7.42
CA LYS A 332 -17.97 3.61 8.66
C LYS A 332 -16.86 2.54 8.71
N VAL A 333 -15.62 3.00 8.47
CA VAL A 333 -14.45 2.56 9.27
C VAL A 333 -13.67 3.74 9.89
N PHE A 334 -13.73 4.96 9.35
CA PHE A 334 -12.92 6.08 9.85
C PHE A 334 -13.77 7.22 10.41
N ASN A 335 -14.05 7.15 11.71
CA ASN A 335 -14.53 8.29 12.48
C ASN A 335 -13.39 8.76 13.39
N HIS A 336 -12.45 9.55 12.85
CA HIS A 336 -11.41 10.24 13.62
C HIS A 336 -11.25 11.70 13.13
N LEU A 337 -11.15 12.62 14.08
CA LEU A 337 -11.15 14.07 13.91
C LEU A 337 -9.78 14.62 13.43
N LEU A 338 -9.40 14.42 12.16
CA LEU A 338 -8.17 15.02 11.60
C LEU A 338 -8.45 16.16 10.58
N PRO A 339 -7.60 17.21 10.54
CA PRO A 339 -7.70 18.33 9.60
C PRO A 339 -7.66 17.88 8.12
N MET A 340 -8.33 18.65 7.26
CA MET A 340 -8.64 18.30 5.86
C MET A 340 -7.39 18.02 5.00
N GLU A 341 -6.34 18.84 5.13
CA GLU A 341 -5.12 18.72 4.33
C GLU A 341 -4.30 17.46 4.68
N THR A 342 -4.32 17.03 5.94
CA THR A 342 -3.66 15.80 6.39
C THR A 342 -4.48 14.57 5.98
N ARG A 343 -5.80 14.72 5.87
CA ARG A 343 -6.73 13.69 5.41
C ARG A 343 -6.59 13.44 3.91
N GLU A 344 -6.50 14.51 3.11
CA GLU A 344 -6.27 14.42 1.67
C GLU A 344 -4.92 13.77 1.38
N ARG A 345 -3.86 14.18 2.08
CA ARG A 345 -2.54 13.55 1.96
C ARG A 345 -2.56 12.06 2.30
N LEU A 346 -3.20 11.67 3.42
CA LEU A 346 -3.29 10.26 3.83
C LEU A 346 -4.12 9.43 2.85
N VAL A 347 -5.21 10.00 2.31
CA VAL A 347 -6.08 9.36 1.31
C VAL A 347 -5.34 9.18 0.00
N THR A 348 -4.58 10.18 -0.47
CA THR A 348 -3.73 10.07 -1.65
C THR A 348 -2.62 9.02 -1.45
N GLU A 349 -2.00 8.96 -0.27
CA GLU A 349 -0.96 7.97 0.06
C GLU A 349 -1.53 6.55 0.17
N LEU A 350 -2.76 6.39 0.67
CA LEU A 350 -3.46 5.10 0.73
C LEU A 350 -3.98 4.64 -0.63
N CYS A 351 -4.51 5.53 -1.47
CA CYS A 351 -4.88 5.20 -2.85
C CYS A 351 -3.65 4.79 -3.67
N TYR A 352 -2.52 5.48 -3.50
CA TYR A 352 -1.25 5.11 -4.10
C TYR A 352 -0.74 3.73 -3.61
N LEU A 353 -0.84 3.44 -2.31
CA LEU A 353 -0.47 2.13 -1.75
C LEU A 353 -1.43 1.01 -2.17
N TRP A 354 -2.72 1.33 -2.37
CA TRP A 354 -3.74 0.39 -2.83
C TRP A 354 -3.56 0.06 -4.32
N ASP A 355 -3.29 1.05 -5.16
CA ASP A 355 -2.89 0.83 -6.56
C ASP A 355 -1.58 0.06 -6.65
N LYS A 356 -0.63 0.30 -5.75
CA LYS A 356 0.62 -0.47 -5.69
C LYS A 356 0.44 -1.90 -5.14
N ALA A 357 -0.59 -2.13 -4.32
CA ALA A 357 -0.90 -3.44 -3.74
C ALA A 357 -1.81 -4.29 -4.66
N VAL A 358 -2.68 -3.65 -5.43
CA VAL A 358 -3.60 -4.31 -6.37
C VAL A 358 -3.01 -4.42 -7.78
N PHE A 359 -2.21 -3.43 -8.20
CA PHE A 359 -1.65 -3.33 -9.55
C PHE A 359 -0.15 -3.08 -9.58
N GLY A 360 0.58 -3.41 -8.50
CA GLY A 360 2.03 -3.17 -8.39
C GLY A 360 2.79 -3.44 -9.68
N GLU A 361 3.63 -2.47 -10.06
CA GLU A 361 4.30 -2.34 -11.36
C GLU A 361 4.73 -3.69 -11.99
N LYS A 362 4.07 -4.04 -13.10
CA LYS A 362 4.31 -5.19 -14.01
C LYS A 362 3.74 -6.54 -13.57
N SER A 363 2.55 -6.88 -14.08
CA SER A 363 2.30 -8.19 -14.74
C SER A 363 0.90 -8.25 -15.34
N ASP A 364 0.83 -8.48 -16.65
CA ASP A 364 -0.37 -8.55 -17.49
C ASP A 364 -1.19 -9.85 -17.36
N HIS A 365 -1.42 -10.40 -16.15
CA HIS A 365 -2.17 -11.65 -16.02
C HIS A 365 -3.40 -11.53 -15.10
N SER A 366 -4.56 -11.87 -15.67
CA SER A 366 -5.88 -11.96 -15.04
C SER A 366 -5.94 -13.06 -13.97
N ILE A 367 -6.67 -12.81 -12.88
CA ILE A 367 -6.99 -13.75 -11.78
C ILE A 367 -7.65 -15.06 -12.25
N ILE A 368 -8.18 -15.11 -13.47
CA ILE A 368 -8.77 -16.33 -14.07
C ILE A 368 -7.70 -17.37 -14.44
N SER A 369 -6.43 -16.98 -14.55
CA SER A 369 -5.33 -17.91 -14.90
C SER A 369 -4.83 -18.78 -13.74
N ILE A 370 -5.12 -18.39 -12.49
CA ILE A 370 -4.57 -19.07 -11.28
C ILE A 370 -5.32 -20.37 -10.93
N LEU A 371 -6.47 -20.64 -11.55
CA LEU A 371 -7.23 -21.88 -11.38
C LEU A 371 -7.02 -22.89 -12.51
N SER A 372 -6.19 -22.60 -13.50
CA SER A 372 -5.85 -23.57 -14.54
C SER A 372 -4.84 -24.57 -14.00
N ALA A 373 -5.32 -25.77 -13.71
CA ALA A 373 -4.49 -26.97 -13.76
C ALA A 373 -3.60 -26.93 -15.02
N ALA A 374 -2.37 -27.42 -14.87
CA ALA A 374 -1.36 -27.48 -15.92
C ALA A 374 -1.95 -27.82 -17.31
N GLU A 375 -1.79 -26.90 -18.27
CA GLU A 375 -1.77 -27.08 -19.74
C GLU A 375 -2.69 -28.15 -20.37
N VAL A 376 -3.85 -28.44 -19.78
CA VAL A 376 -4.90 -29.15 -20.51
C VAL A 376 -5.71 -28.06 -21.22
N LYS A 377 -5.33 -27.76 -22.46
CA LYS A 377 -6.21 -27.02 -23.38
C LYS A 377 -7.44 -27.89 -23.61
N GLU A 378 -8.44 -27.76 -22.75
CA GLU A 378 -9.73 -28.40 -22.94
C GLU A 378 -10.31 -27.88 -24.26
N GLU A 379 -10.47 -28.81 -25.21
CA GLU A 379 -11.08 -28.52 -26.50
C GLU A 379 -12.60 -28.67 -26.38
N PHE A 380 -13.31 -27.61 -26.72
CA PHE A 380 -14.77 -27.56 -26.78
C PHE A 380 -15.20 -27.58 -28.25
N THR A 381 -16.41 -28.05 -28.54
CA THR A 381 -16.95 -28.07 -29.91
C THR A 381 -18.32 -27.42 -29.95
N ASP A 382 -18.53 -26.50 -30.90
CA ASP A 382 -19.81 -25.87 -31.20
C ASP A 382 -20.10 -25.91 -32.71
N GLU A 383 -21.15 -25.19 -33.16
CA GLU A 383 -21.57 -25.13 -34.57
C GLU A 383 -20.50 -24.54 -35.52
N LYS A 384 -19.53 -23.79 -35.00
CA LYS A 384 -18.44 -23.15 -35.77
C LYS A 384 -17.16 -23.98 -35.79
N GLY A 385 -17.05 -25.00 -34.95
CA GLY A 385 -15.94 -25.95 -34.93
C GLY A 385 -15.39 -26.22 -33.53
N THR A 386 -14.17 -26.78 -33.48
CA THR A 386 -13.46 -27.05 -32.24
C THR A 386 -12.66 -25.82 -31.82
N PHE A 387 -12.80 -25.39 -30.57
CA PHE A 387 -12.12 -24.23 -29.99
C PHE A 387 -11.56 -24.53 -28.60
N TYR A 388 -10.61 -23.72 -28.16
CA TYR A 388 -10.18 -23.65 -26.76
C TYR A 388 -10.35 -22.22 -26.25
N ILE A 389 -10.37 -22.06 -24.93
CA ILE A 389 -10.40 -20.74 -24.29
C ILE A 389 -8.96 -20.35 -23.96
N ASP A 390 -8.51 -19.19 -24.46
CA ASP A 390 -7.16 -18.69 -24.16
C ASP A 390 -7.10 -17.97 -22.80
N GLU A 391 -5.89 -17.55 -22.40
CA GLU A 391 -5.63 -16.83 -21.15
C GLU A 391 -6.36 -15.46 -21.06
N HIS A 392 -6.85 -14.95 -22.19
CA HIS A 392 -7.63 -13.73 -22.29
C HIS A 392 -9.14 -13.98 -22.38
N SER A 393 -9.58 -15.21 -22.10
CA SER A 393 -10.97 -15.64 -22.16
C SER A 393 -11.61 -15.52 -23.56
N ARG A 394 -10.79 -15.58 -24.62
CA ARG A 394 -11.25 -15.59 -26.02
C ARG A 394 -11.44 -17.03 -26.49
N ARG A 395 -12.45 -17.24 -27.36
CA ARG A 395 -12.65 -18.53 -28.02
C ARG A 395 -11.76 -18.59 -29.26
N ILE A 396 -10.76 -19.46 -29.23
CA ILE A 396 -9.81 -19.64 -30.33
C ILE A 396 -10.14 -20.93 -31.07
N TYR A 397 -10.64 -20.79 -32.29
CA TYR A 397 -10.95 -21.87 -33.21
C TYR A 397 -9.71 -22.23 -34.03
N LYS A 398 -9.54 -23.52 -34.32
CA LYS A 398 -8.47 -23.98 -35.22
C LYS A 398 -9.08 -24.36 -36.56
N SER A 399 -8.67 -23.67 -37.63
CA SER A 399 -9.08 -24.00 -38.99
C SER A 399 -8.59 -25.41 -39.37
N PRO A 400 -9.47 -26.29 -39.89
CA PRO A 400 -9.10 -27.67 -40.21
C PRO A 400 -8.16 -27.79 -41.42
N ASP A 401 -8.15 -26.80 -42.32
CA ASP A 401 -7.43 -26.89 -43.59
C ASP A 401 -5.95 -26.46 -43.47
N ASP A 402 -5.67 -25.38 -42.72
CA ASP A 402 -4.37 -24.72 -42.67
C ASP A 402 -3.83 -24.54 -41.24
N GLY A 403 -4.62 -24.87 -40.22
CA GLY A 403 -4.26 -24.67 -38.82
C GLY A 403 -4.26 -23.21 -38.38
N THR A 404 -4.77 -22.29 -39.20
CA THR A 404 -4.90 -20.87 -38.83
C THR A 404 -5.82 -20.74 -37.61
N LEU A 405 -5.37 -19.94 -36.64
CA LEU A 405 -6.16 -19.63 -35.45
C LEU A 405 -7.15 -18.52 -35.79
N LEU A 406 -8.41 -18.75 -35.43
CA LEU A 406 -9.52 -17.83 -35.69
C LEU A 406 -10.21 -17.47 -34.37
N GLN A 407 -10.75 -16.27 -34.28
CA GLN A 407 -11.61 -15.83 -33.18
C GLN A 407 -12.92 -15.28 -33.72
N PRO A 408 -14.04 -15.37 -32.98
CA PRO A 408 -15.31 -14.79 -33.41
C PRO A 408 -15.30 -13.27 -33.22
N ASN A 409 -15.78 -12.52 -34.22
CA ASN A 409 -16.09 -11.10 -34.07
C ASN A 409 -17.48 -10.89 -33.42
N GLU A 410 -17.92 -9.64 -33.23
CA GLU A 410 -19.25 -9.33 -32.65
C GLU A 410 -20.44 -9.85 -33.48
N ARG A 411 -20.26 -10.05 -34.79
CA ARG A 411 -21.27 -10.69 -35.66
C ARG A 411 -21.23 -12.22 -35.59
N GLY A 412 -20.30 -12.77 -34.82
CA GLY A 412 -20.03 -14.19 -34.73
C GLY A 412 -19.31 -14.78 -35.94
N GLU A 413 -18.79 -13.97 -36.86
CA GLU A 413 -17.98 -14.45 -37.98
C GLU A 413 -16.56 -14.75 -37.49
N LEU A 414 -15.97 -15.86 -37.96
CA LEU A 414 -14.60 -16.22 -37.60
C LEU A 414 -13.62 -15.35 -38.39
N VAL A 415 -12.79 -14.60 -37.66
CA VAL A 415 -11.73 -13.74 -38.22
C VAL A 415 -10.35 -14.24 -37.77
N PRO A 416 -9.29 -14.06 -38.58
CA PRO A 416 -7.94 -14.46 -38.20
C PRO A 416 -7.47 -13.83 -36.89
N LEU A 417 -6.83 -14.64 -36.04
CA LEU A 417 -6.13 -14.16 -34.87
C LEU A 417 -4.90 -13.37 -35.34
N SER A 418 -4.86 -12.08 -35.03
CA SER A 418 -3.86 -11.14 -35.54
C SER A 418 -3.13 -10.41 -34.43
N ASP A 419 -2.90 -11.10 -33.32
CA ASP A 419 -2.15 -10.59 -32.17
C ASP A 419 -0.69 -10.30 -32.57
N ASP A 420 -0.11 -9.27 -31.96
CA ASP A 420 1.31 -8.94 -32.09
C ASP A 420 2.03 -9.11 -30.75
N GLU A 421 3.36 -8.94 -30.72
CA GLU A 421 4.17 -9.13 -29.49
C GLU A 421 3.75 -8.21 -28.34
N SER A 422 3.05 -7.12 -28.64
CA SER A 422 2.69 -6.06 -27.70
C SER A 422 1.18 -5.90 -27.45
N HIS A 423 0.33 -6.42 -28.32
CA HIS A 423 -1.11 -6.16 -28.30
C HIS A 423 -1.94 -7.40 -28.59
N ILE A 424 -2.97 -7.58 -27.74
CA ILE A 424 -4.03 -8.58 -27.89
C ILE A 424 -5.23 -7.87 -28.52
N TYR A 425 -5.64 -8.34 -29.70
CA TYR A 425 -6.73 -7.69 -30.43
C TYR A 425 -8.08 -8.37 -30.19
N TYR A 426 -9.09 -7.51 -30.07
CA TYR A 426 -10.51 -7.79 -30.02
C TYR A 426 -11.21 -7.14 -31.22
N TYR A 427 -12.48 -7.47 -31.41
CA TYR A 427 -13.29 -6.95 -32.50
C TYR A 427 -14.62 -6.44 -31.97
N ASP A 428 -15.01 -5.25 -32.41
CA ASP A 428 -16.37 -4.70 -32.23
C ASP A 428 -16.96 -4.18 -33.56
N GLU A 429 -18.12 -3.51 -33.50
CA GLU A 429 -18.77 -2.88 -34.66
C GLU A 429 -17.88 -1.85 -35.39
N CYS A 430 -16.93 -1.22 -34.68
CA CYS A 430 -15.99 -0.24 -35.22
C CYS A 430 -14.71 -0.89 -35.77
N GLY A 431 -14.47 -2.15 -35.42
CA GLY A 431 -13.45 -2.98 -36.03
C GLY A 431 -12.47 -3.54 -35.01
N ARG A 432 -11.23 -3.72 -35.44
CA ARG A 432 -10.17 -4.35 -34.64
C ARG A 432 -9.57 -3.34 -33.66
N TYR A 433 -9.58 -3.67 -32.37
CA TYR A 433 -9.03 -2.82 -31.31
C TYR A 433 -8.24 -3.62 -30.28
N PHE A 434 -7.38 -2.95 -29.53
CA PHE A 434 -6.79 -3.47 -28.30
C PHE A 434 -7.10 -2.48 -27.17
N VAL A 435 -6.95 -2.91 -25.92
CA VAL A 435 -7.13 -2.03 -24.77
C VAL A 435 -5.77 -1.51 -24.35
N ASP A 436 -5.57 -0.20 -24.38
CA ASP A 436 -4.31 0.39 -23.89
C ASP A 436 -4.15 0.04 -22.40
N PRO A 437 -3.08 -0.66 -21.99
CA PRO A 437 -2.87 -0.99 -20.58
C PRO A 437 -2.76 0.26 -19.70
N LYS A 438 -2.31 1.40 -20.24
CA LYS A 438 -2.13 2.65 -19.50
C LYS A 438 -3.42 3.43 -19.35
N THR A 439 -4.12 3.71 -20.44
CA THR A 439 -5.32 4.56 -20.40
C THR A 439 -6.61 3.77 -20.16
N ARG A 440 -6.58 2.44 -20.34
CA ARG A 440 -7.75 1.54 -20.33
C ARG A 440 -8.77 1.86 -21.43
N GLU A 441 -8.40 2.66 -22.41
CA GLU A 441 -9.26 3.01 -23.54
C GLU A 441 -9.06 2.02 -24.71
N ARG A 442 -10.08 1.92 -25.56
CA ARG A 442 -10.01 1.10 -26.77
C ARG A 442 -9.22 1.85 -27.83
N ILE A 443 -8.13 1.26 -28.28
CA ILE A 443 -7.33 1.73 -29.40
C ILE A 443 -7.61 0.86 -30.62
N TYR A 444 -8.23 1.47 -31.63
CA TYR A 444 -8.56 0.87 -32.91
C TYR A 444 -7.36 0.91 -33.85
N LYS A 445 -6.99 -0.25 -34.41
CA LYS A 445 -5.86 -0.38 -35.32
C LYS A 445 -6.13 -1.48 -36.34
N ALA A 446 -6.29 -1.09 -37.61
CA ALA A 446 -6.74 -1.98 -38.67
C ALA A 446 -5.73 -3.10 -39.03
N HIS A 447 -4.43 -2.79 -39.06
CA HIS A 447 -3.34 -3.73 -39.33
C HIS A 447 -2.04 -3.22 -38.67
N ALA A 448 -0.95 -4.00 -38.66
CA ALA A 448 0.26 -3.69 -37.91
C ALA A 448 0.87 -2.30 -38.21
N THR A 449 0.82 -1.86 -39.47
CA THR A 449 1.32 -0.55 -39.93
C THR A 449 0.25 0.55 -39.99
N ALA A 450 -0.97 0.28 -39.55
CA ALA A 450 -2.05 1.26 -39.57
C ALA A 450 -1.86 2.30 -38.45
N SER A 451 -2.43 3.48 -38.66
CA SER A 451 -2.61 4.45 -37.59
C SER A 451 -3.51 3.89 -36.48
N GLU A 452 -3.28 4.37 -35.27
CA GLU A 452 -4.04 4.05 -34.08
C GLU A 452 -5.08 5.16 -33.84
N TYR A 453 -6.30 4.75 -33.52
CA TYR A 453 -7.44 5.64 -33.30
C TYR A 453 -8.09 5.34 -31.95
N MET A 454 -8.69 6.35 -31.32
CA MET A 454 -9.44 6.22 -30.08
C MET A 454 -10.83 6.81 -30.28
N MET A 455 -11.84 6.20 -29.68
CA MET A 455 -13.21 6.71 -29.77
C MET A 455 -13.41 7.83 -28.75
N ASP A 456 -13.87 8.99 -29.20
CA ASP A 456 -14.22 10.10 -28.32
C ASP A 456 -15.62 9.93 -27.69
N SER A 457 -15.99 10.87 -26.81
CA SER A 457 -17.30 10.89 -26.16
C SER A 457 -18.48 11.09 -27.12
N THR A 458 -18.23 11.48 -28.37
CA THR A 458 -19.24 11.63 -29.43
C THR A 458 -19.39 10.37 -30.28
N GLY A 459 -18.54 9.36 -30.07
CA GLY A 459 -18.50 8.14 -30.86
C GLY A 459 -17.66 8.26 -32.15
N LEU A 460 -16.87 9.33 -32.30
CA LEU A 460 -15.99 9.53 -33.44
C LEU A 460 -14.58 8.98 -33.15
N LEU A 461 -13.99 8.30 -34.14
CA LEU A 461 -12.61 7.81 -34.06
C LEU A 461 -11.63 8.96 -34.32
N ILE A 462 -10.95 9.40 -33.28
CA ILE A 462 -9.87 10.38 -33.34
C ILE A 462 -8.54 9.65 -33.49
N LYS A 463 -7.74 10.07 -34.47
CA LYS A 463 -6.39 9.53 -34.68
C LYS A 463 -5.49 9.94 -33.52
N ILE A 464 -4.83 9.00 -32.86
CA ILE A 464 -3.97 9.25 -31.69
C ILE A 464 -2.49 9.02 -31.99
N LYS A 465 -2.17 8.13 -32.95
CA LYS A 465 -0.79 7.79 -33.30
C LYS A 465 -0.66 7.30 -34.74
N GLU A 466 0.45 7.66 -35.37
CA GLU A 466 0.83 7.26 -36.73
C GLU A 466 2.33 7.08 -36.85
N GLU A 467 2.76 6.05 -37.56
CA GLU A 467 4.16 5.88 -37.93
C GLU A 467 4.35 6.20 -39.41
N ARG A 468 5.19 7.19 -39.72
CA ARG A 468 5.48 7.61 -41.09
C ARG A 468 6.97 7.92 -41.24
N ASP A 469 7.59 7.32 -42.24
CA ASP A 469 9.03 7.47 -42.52
C ASP A 469 9.93 7.12 -41.31
N GLY A 470 9.50 6.18 -40.46
CA GLY A 470 10.19 5.76 -39.24
C GLY A 470 10.06 6.73 -38.06
N ILE A 471 9.25 7.80 -38.19
CA ILE A 471 8.94 8.73 -37.12
C ILE A 471 7.54 8.40 -36.58
N VAL A 472 7.45 8.23 -35.25
CA VAL A 472 6.19 8.02 -34.54
C VAL A 472 5.61 9.39 -34.18
N TYR A 473 4.49 9.72 -34.82
CA TYR A 473 3.69 10.89 -34.52
C TYR A 473 2.56 10.52 -33.57
N HIS A 474 2.30 11.42 -32.63
CA HIS A 474 1.20 11.42 -31.68
C HIS A 474 0.26 12.59 -32.01
N TYR A 475 -0.98 12.50 -31.57
CA TYR A 475 -1.99 13.54 -31.77
C TYR A 475 -2.62 13.92 -30.44
N ASP A 476 -2.72 15.22 -30.20
CA ASP A 476 -3.43 15.80 -29.06
C ASP A 476 -4.32 16.98 -29.50
N SER A 477 -4.83 17.75 -28.56
CA SER A 477 -5.68 18.94 -28.83
C SER A 477 -4.94 20.10 -29.49
N TRP A 478 -3.60 20.11 -29.48
CA TRP A 478 -2.76 21.09 -30.15
C TRP A 478 -2.30 20.64 -31.54
N GLY A 479 -2.42 19.35 -31.84
CA GLY A 479 -2.24 18.79 -33.18
C GLY A 479 -1.31 17.60 -33.19
N ARG A 480 -0.65 17.40 -34.34
CA ARG A 480 0.29 16.29 -34.54
C ARG A 480 1.67 16.66 -34.02
N TYR A 481 2.28 15.81 -33.19
CA TYR A 481 3.63 16.01 -32.66
C TYR A 481 4.45 14.72 -32.65
N TYR A 482 5.76 14.81 -32.49
CA TYR A 482 6.64 13.67 -32.20
C TYR A 482 7.51 14.02 -30.99
N VAL A 483 8.07 13.00 -30.34
CA VAL A 483 8.98 13.21 -29.21
C VAL A 483 10.41 13.15 -29.73
N ASN A 484 11.20 14.21 -29.52
CA ASN A 484 12.61 14.23 -29.94
C ASN A 484 13.51 13.46 -28.94
N ASP A 485 14.81 13.37 -29.24
CA ASP A 485 15.80 12.68 -28.40
C ASP A 485 15.95 13.28 -26.98
N GLU A 486 15.50 14.52 -26.78
CA GLU A 486 15.50 15.20 -25.47
C GLU A 486 14.22 14.95 -24.67
N GLY A 487 13.26 14.19 -25.21
CA GLY A 487 11.96 13.93 -24.58
C GLY A 487 10.95 15.07 -24.71
N LYS A 488 11.18 16.03 -25.63
CA LYS A 488 10.30 17.18 -25.86
C LYS A 488 9.29 16.90 -26.97
N ASN A 489 8.07 17.39 -26.79
CA ASN A 489 7.00 17.31 -27.77
C ASN A 489 7.20 18.37 -28.87
N ILE A 490 7.46 17.92 -30.10
CA ILE A 490 7.68 18.76 -31.28
C ILE A 490 6.48 18.66 -32.21
N TYR A 491 5.68 19.72 -32.26
CA TYR A 491 4.48 19.82 -33.09
C TYR A 491 4.82 20.16 -34.53
N ARG A 492 4.19 19.48 -35.49
CA ARG A 492 4.46 19.62 -36.92
C ARG A 492 3.21 19.39 -37.78
N ASP A 493 2.82 20.41 -38.53
CA ASP A 493 1.70 20.35 -39.48
C ASP A 493 1.96 19.34 -40.61
N GLU A 494 0.89 18.79 -41.20
CA GLU A 494 0.97 17.82 -42.30
C GLU A 494 1.74 18.34 -43.52
N ASP A 495 1.62 19.64 -43.81
CA ASP A 495 2.18 20.28 -45.01
C ASP A 495 3.38 21.21 -44.76
N HIS A 496 3.82 21.38 -43.50
CA HIS A 496 4.88 22.34 -43.15
C HIS A 496 6.09 21.71 -42.47
N LEU A 497 7.27 22.28 -42.76
CA LEU A 497 8.57 21.96 -42.13
C LEU A 497 8.78 22.71 -40.82
N SER A 498 7.82 23.52 -40.38
CA SER A 498 7.94 24.29 -39.14
C SER A 498 7.69 23.39 -37.94
N GLU A 499 8.62 23.41 -37.00
CA GLU A 499 8.54 22.71 -35.72
C GLU A 499 8.16 23.69 -34.61
N TYR A 500 7.31 23.26 -33.69
CA TYR A 500 6.89 24.05 -32.53
C TYR A 500 7.06 23.24 -31.24
N GLU A 501 7.41 23.90 -30.14
CA GLU A 501 7.52 23.32 -28.79
C GLU A 501 6.50 24.00 -27.88
N ASN A 502 5.90 23.26 -26.94
CA ASN A 502 5.03 23.85 -25.92
C ASN A 502 5.88 24.57 -24.86
N ASP A 503 5.59 25.85 -24.59
CA ASP A 503 6.32 26.67 -23.61
C ASP A 503 6.00 26.36 -22.13
N GLY A 504 5.12 25.40 -21.87
CA GLY A 504 4.62 25.06 -20.52
C GLY A 504 3.57 26.03 -19.99
N LEU A 505 3.24 27.08 -20.74
CA LEU A 505 2.15 28.02 -20.47
C LEU A 505 0.95 27.79 -21.41
N GLY A 506 1.01 26.74 -22.23
CA GLY A 506 -0.04 26.36 -23.17
C GLY A 506 0.08 27.01 -24.55
N ASN A 507 1.21 27.65 -24.88
CA ASN A 507 1.45 28.19 -26.23
C ASN A 507 2.45 27.33 -27.00
N LEU A 508 2.16 27.12 -28.28
CA LEU A 508 3.12 26.54 -29.23
C LEU A 508 4.10 27.62 -29.71
N VAL A 509 5.35 27.51 -29.27
CA VAL A 509 6.44 28.41 -29.66
C VAL A 509 7.23 27.74 -30.78
N ARG A 510 7.36 28.43 -31.91
CA ARG A 510 8.14 27.93 -33.05
C ARG A 510 9.59 27.71 -32.65
N ILE A 511 10.09 26.49 -32.80
CA ILE A 511 11.50 26.16 -32.62
C ILE A 511 12.26 26.78 -33.77
N ARG A 512 12.97 27.87 -33.49
CA ARG A 512 13.94 28.41 -34.43
C ARG A 512 15.27 27.72 -34.14
N SER A 513 15.96 27.27 -35.18
CA SER A 513 17.32 26.73 -35.02
C SER A 513 18.18 27.77 -34.29
N GLN A 514 19.01 27.32 -33.34
CA GLN A 514 19.85 28.18 -32.48
C GLN A 514 20.69 29.22 -33.24
N ALA A 515 20.89 29.03 -34.55
CA ALA A 515 21.57 29.96 -35.42
C ALA A 515 20.90 31.36 -35.49
N ASP A 516 19.61 31.47 -35.19
CA ASP A 516 18.84 32.71 -35.45
C ASP A 516 18.48 33.54 -34.21
N ILE A 517 18.71 33.09 -32.96
CA ILE A 517 18.06 33.71 -31.79
C ILE A 517 18.95 34.69 -31.00
N PHE A 518 20.27 34.56 -30.97
CA PHE A 518 21.10 35.51 -30.21
C PHE A 518 22.40 35.87 -30.93
N GLN A 519 22.47 37.08 -31.47
CA GLN A 519 23.77 37.74 -31.53
C GLN A 519 24.25 37.91 -30.08
N PRO A 520 25.47 37.49 -29.72
CA PRO A 520 26.00 37.69 -28.38
C PRO A 520 25.86 39.16 -28.02
N CYS A 521 25.29 39.43 -26.84
CA CYS A 521 25.19 40.78 -26.29
C CYS A 521 26.59 41.40 -26.40
N PRO A 522 26.74 42.57 -27.06
CA PRO A 522 28.06 43.14 -27.29
C PRO A 522 28.76 43.26 -25.94
N GLY A 523 29.88 42.54 -25.80
CA GLY A 523 30.70 42.58 -24.60
C GLY A 523 30.98 44.05 -24.27
N ASP A 524 30.64 44.44 -23.04
CA ASP A 524 30.90 45.76 -22.46
C ASP A 524 30.11 46.94 -23.05
N ALA A 525 28.79 46.78 -23.23
CA ALA A 525 27.89 47.93 -23.35
C ALA A 525 27.73 48.64 -21.97
N GLN A 526 28.61 49.61 -21.69
CA GLN A 526 28.52 50.68 -20.69
C GLN A 526 27.65 50.37 -19.45
N VAL A 527 28.25 49.69 -18.46
CA VAL A 527 27.71 49.66 -17.09
C VAL A 527 27.76 51.09 -16.54
N SER A 528 26.64 51.81 -16.57
CA SER A 528 26.56 53.16 -15.97
C SER A 528 26.88 53.09 -14.48
N GLU A 529 27.37 54.19 -13.90
CA GLU A 529 27.65 54.24 -12.46
C GLU A 529 26.42 53.91 -11.62
N ASP A 530 25.22 54.19 -12.13
CA ASP A 530 23.94 53.84 -11.48
C ASP A 530 23.80 52.32 -11.29
N PHE A 531 24.25 51.51 -12.26
CA PHE A 531 24.20 50.06 -12.12
C PHE A 531 25.16 49.57 -11.03
N LYS A 532 26.36 50.16 -10.92
CA LYS A 532 27.31 49.84 -9.85
C LYS A 532 26.74 50.24 -8.49
N TYR A 533 26.16 51.44 -8.40
CA TYR A 533 25.52 51.94 -7.19
C TYR A 533 24.35 51.05 -6.75
N LEU A 534 23.43 50.70 -7.66
CA LEU A 534 22.30 49.82 -7.38
C LEU A 534 22.76 48.42 -6.97
N LYS A 535 23.79 47.87 -7.63
CA LYS A 535 24.36 46.56 -7.29
C LYS A 535 24.99 46.54 -5.89
N GLN A 536 25.62 47.64 -5.47
CA GLN A 536 26.25 47.76 -4.15
C GLN A 536 25.22 48.04 -3.04
N THR A 537 24.26 48.93 -3.28
CA THR A 537 23.33 49.41 -2.26
C THR A 537 22.07 48.55 -2.14
N VAL A 538 21.45 48.19 -3.26
CA VAL A 538 20.17 47.47 -3.29
C VAL A 538 20.37 45.98 -3.57
N GLY A 539 21.46 45.62 -4.25
CA GLY A 539 21.77 44.25 -4.65
C GLY A 539 21.77 43.23 -3.50
N PRO A 540 22.41 43.48 -2.35
CA PRO A 540 22.40 42.55 -1.22
C PRO A 540 20.99 42.33 -0.65
N ALA A 541 20.21 43.40 -0.49
CA ALA A 541 18.84 43.34 0.02
C ALA A 541 17.94 42.54 -0.94
N LEU A 542 18.00 42.82 -2.24
CA LEU A 542 17.22 42.10 -3.25
C LEU A 542 17.59 40.63 -3.31
N ARG A 543 18.88 40.28 -3.30
CA ARG A 543 19.29 38.86 -3.32
C ARG A 543 18.78 38.11 -2.10
N PHE A 544 18.88 38.71 -0.92
CA PHE A 544 18.38 38.10 0.31
C PHE A 544 16.86 37.93 0.28
N CYS A 545 16.11 38.98 -0.05
CA CYS A 545 14.65 38.93 -0.04
C CYS A 545 14.07 38.07 -1.18
N ILE A 546 14.72 38.01 -2.35
CA ILE A 546 14.34 37.08 -3.43
C ILE A 546 14.62 35.64 -3.01
N ALA A 547 15.75 35.36 -2.35
CA ALA A 547 16.02 34.03 -1.81
C ALA A 547 14.95 33.62 -0.80
N GLU A 548 14.54 34.51 0.10
CA GLU A 548 13.43 34.26 1.04
C GLU A 548 12.10 33.96 0.33
N VAL A 549 11.78 34.67 -0.76
CA VAL A 549 10.57 34.39 -1.56
C VAL A 549 10.64 33.01 -2.22
N ILE A 550 11.80 32.64 -2.76
CA ILE A 550 12.01 31.32 -3.38
C ILE A 550 11.89 30.20 -2.34
N ILE A 551 12.44 30.42 -1.14
CA ILE A 551 12.42 29.43 -0.05
C ILE A 551 11.01 29.26 0.51
N HIS A 552 10.29 30.36 0.73
CA HIS A 552 8.99 30.33 1.42
C HIS A 552 7.79 30.18 0.50
N GLN A 553 7.95 30.34 -0.81
CA GLN A 553 6.90 30.23 -1.84
C GLN A 553 5.53 30.78 -1.40
N PRO A 554 5.48 32.05 -0.96
CA PRO A 554 4.25 32.65 -0.44
C PRO A 554 3.21 32.77 -1.55
N ALA A 555 1.92 32.65 -1.19
CA ALA A 555 0.80 32.76 -2.13
C ALA A 555 0.77 34.10 -2.91
N ASP A 556 1.32 35.17 -2.32
CA ASP A 556 1.56 36.45 -2.99
C ASP A 556 3.05 36.83 -2.89
N PRO A 557 3.87 36.47 -3.90
CA PRO A 557 5.30 36.71 -3.89
C PRO A 557 5.66 38.19 -3.93
N ILE A 558 4.83 39.05 -4.51
CA ILE A 558 5.09 40.49 -4.61
C ILE A 558 4.86 41.16 -3.26
N LYS A 559 3.74 40.83 -2.59
CA LYS A 559 3.44 41.36 -1.25
C LYS A 559 4.43 40.84 -0.21
N TYR A 560 4.87 39.59 -0.33
CA TYR A 560 5.88 39.04 0.56
C TYR A 560 7.25 39.69 0.33
N LEU A 561 7.68 39.83 -0.93
CA LEU A 561 8.95 40.49 -1.27
C LEU A 561 9.01 41.93 -0.72
N SER A 562 7.95 42.70 -0.91
CA SER A 562 7.88 44.08 -0.40
C SER A 562 7.95 44.14 1.13
N SER A 563 7.22 43.25 1.83
CA SER A 563 7.27 43.14 3.29
C SER A 563 8.67 42.74 3.79
N SER A 564 9.34 41.82 3.09
CA SER A 564 10.69 41.36 3.42
C SER A 564 11.75 42.44 3.20
N LEU A 565 11.62 43.25 2.15
CA LEU A 565 12.51 44.39 1.93
C LEU A 565 12.39 45.46 3.02
N ILE A 566 11.15 45.73 3.49
CA ILE A 566 10.92 46.66 4.61
C ILE A 566 11.60 46.13 5.88
N LYS A 567 11.37 44.85 6.22
CA LYS A 567 12.01 44.22 7.39
C LYS A 567 13.54 44.20 7.29
N PHE A 568 14.09 43.95 6.11
CA PHE A 568 15.54 43.95 5.90
C PHE A 568 16.13 45.33 6.22
N ARG A 569 15.46 46.40 5.79
CA ARG A 569 15.86 47.78 6.13
C ARG A 569 15.80 48.04 7.63
N GLU A 570 14.70 47.69 8.30
CA GLU A 570 14.54 47.87 9.75
C GLU A 570 15.63 47.13 10.54
N ASN A 571 15.99 45.92 10.12
CA ASN A 571 17.05 45.13 10.73
C ASN A 571 18.44 45.75 10.54
N MET A 572 18.70 46.37 9.38
CA MET A 572 19.95 47.08 9.13
C MET A 572 20.07 48.33 10.00
N GLU A 573 19.01 49.14 10.11
CA GLU A 573 18.96 50.32 10.98
C GLU A 573 19.17 49.93 12.46
N LEU A 574 18.55 48.83 12.90
CA LEU A 574 18.73 48.33 14.27
C LEU A 574 20.16 47.83 14.53
N LYS A 575 20.77 47.17 13.53
CA LYS A 575 22.15 46.68 13.64
C LYS A 575 23.14 47.84 13.72
N GLU A 576 22.95 48.88 12.92
CA GLU A 576 23.76 50.10 12.97
C GLU A 576 23.66 50.77 14.34
N LYS A 577 22.44 50.92 14.87
CA LYS A 577 22.21 51.49 16.20
C LYS A 577 22.91 50.71 17.33
N ARG A 578 22.91 49.37 17.26
CA ARG A 578 23.64 48.54 18.24
C ARG A 578 25.15 48.71 18.14
N ILE A 579 25.67 48.93 16.94
CA ILE A 579 27.11 49.16 16.73
C ILE A 579 27.49 50.53 17.32
N THR A 580 26.69 51.57 17.11
CA THR A 580 26.95 52.90 17.67
C THR A 580 26.84 52.90 19.19
N GLU A 581 25.80 52.32 19.78
CA GLU A 581 25.65 52.20 21.24
C GLU A 581 26.82 51.42 21.87
N LYS A 582 27.31 50.38 21.20
CA LYS A 582 28.48 49.62 21.66
C LYS A 582 29.76 50.45 21.62
N GLN A 583 29.96 51.23 20.56
CA GLN A 583 31.12 52.12 20.44
C GLN A 583 31.10 53.23 21.51
N GLU A 584 29.92 53.78 21.81
CA GLU A 584 29.75 54.77 22.89
C GLU A 584 30.07 54.16 24.26
N LEU A 585 29.57 52.96 24.56
CA LEU A 585 29.89 52.24 25.81
C LEU A 585 31.38 51.88 25.92
N GLU A 586 32.04 51.53 24.81
CA GLU A 586 33.48 51.26 24.79
C GLU A 586 34.30 52.54 25.04
N ALA A 587 33.90 53.67 24.43
CA ALA A 587 34.52 54.96 24.67
C ALA A 587 34.33 55.44 26.12
N GLU A 588 33.15 55.24 26.72
CA GLU A 588 32.89 55.56 28.12
C GLU A 588 33.74 54.70 29.07
N ARG A 589 33.86 53.39 28.79
CA ARG A 589 34.73 52.49 29.55
C ARG A 589 36.19 52.89 29.48
N GLU A 590 36.66 53.32 28.31
CA GLU A 590 38.03 53.78 28.12
C GLU A 590 38.29 55.09 28.88
N PHE A 591 37.32 56.01 28.89
CA PHE A 591 37.40 57.25 29.66
C PHE A 591 37.50 56.99 31.18
N ILE A 592 36.63 56.12 31.73
CA ILE A 592 36.66 55.74 33.15
C ILE A 592 37.98 55.05 33.51
N ALA A 593 38.48 54.17 32.64
CA ALA A 593 39.75 53.48 32.85
C ALA A 593 40.94 54.45 32.81
N ALA A 594 40.92 55.46 31.94
CA ALA A 594 41.94 56.49 31.88
C ALA A 594 41.94 57.39 33.13
N GLU A 595 40.75 57.79 33.62
CA GLU A 595 40.63 58.57 34.85
C GLU A 595 41.11 57.79 36.08
N ALA A 596 40.78 56.49 36.17
CA ALA A 596 41.26 55.61 37.24
C ALA A 596 42.79 55.44 37.21
N ARG A 597 43.41 55.31 36.03
CA ARG A 597 44.88 55.27 35.90
C ARG A 597 45.52 56.59 36.33
N ALA A 598 44.98 57.73 35.92
CA ALA A 598 45.48 59.04 36.32
C ALA A 598 45.37 59.27 37.83
N LYS A 599 44.29 58.76 38.47
CA LYS A 599 44.14 58.79 39.92
C LYS A 599 45.17 57.89 40.63
N ALA A 600 45.36 56.66 40.15
CA ALA A 600 46.34 55.73 40.71
C ALA A 600 47.78 56.27 40.59
N GLU A 601 48.10 56.96 39.50
CA GLU A 601 49.42 57.59 39.31
C GLU A 601 49.64 58.77 40.28
N ARG A 602 48.61 59.60 40.50
CA ARG A 602 48.67 60.66 41.53
C ARG A 602 48.84 60.07 42.93
N ASP A 603 48.13 59.00 43.26
CA ASP A 603 48.23 58.33 44.55
C ASP A 603 49.61 57.66 44.75
N ALA A 604 50.19 57.09 43.68
CA ALA A 604 51.53 56.50 43.70
C ALA A 604 52.64 57.56 43.87
N LEU A 605 52.52 58.72 43.23
CA LEU A 605 53.44 59.84 43.42
C LEU A 605 53.35 60.43 44.84
N ALA A 606 52.15 60.52 45.41
CA ALA A 606 51.96 60.92 46.79
C ALA A 606 52.58 59.92 47.79
N ALA A 607 52.50 58.61 47.51
CA ALA A 607 53.10 57.55 48.32
C ALA A 607 54.64 57.51 48.23
N LEU A 608 55.22 57.87 47.08
CA LEU A 608 56.68 57.99 46.91
C LEU A 608 57.28 59.21 47.63
N ALA A 609 56.52 60.30 47.79
CA ALA A 609 56.95 61.45 48.58
C ALA A 609 56.96 61.19 50.10
N THR A 610 56.26 60.15 50.58
CA THR A 610 56.17 59.78 52.01
C THR A 610 57.14 58.68 52.44
N ARG A 611 57.85 58.04 51.51
CA ARG A 611 58.82 56.98 51.82
C ARG A 611 60.25 57.44 51.54
N GLY A 612 60.70 58.40 52.35
CA GLY A 612 62.11 58.72 52.48
C GLY A 612 62.91 57.58 53.11
N GLY A 613 64.06 57.26 52.50
CA GLY A 613 65.20 56.62 53.15
C GLY A 613 65.16 55.10 53.26
N SER A 614 65.80 54.40 52.31
CA SER A 614 66.97 53.56 52.61
C SER A 614 67.55 53.01 51.31
N GLU A 615 68.84 53.26 51.10
CA GLU A 615 69.66 52.69 50.05
C GLU A 615 69.74 51.16 50.17
N ALA A 616 69.31 50.44 49.15
CA ALA A 616 69.71 49.07 48.90
C ALA A 616 69.61 48.75 47.41
N SER A 617 70.77 48.69 46.79
CA SER A 617 71.10 48.14 45.47
C SER A 617 70.32 46.85 45.14
N TYR A 618 69.54 46.86 44.05
CA TYR A 618 69.21 45.63 43.32
C TYR A 618 69.23 45.82 41.80
N ASP A 619 69.81 44.80 41.19
CA ASP A 619 70.22 44.55 39.82
C ASP A 619 69.10 44.73 38.77
N THR A 620 69.40 45.42 37.66
CA THR A 620 68.44 45.77 36.60
C THR A 620 68.63 44.85 35.40
N ASN A 621 68.26 43.57 35.52
CA ASN A 621 68.37 42.61 34.41
C ASN A 621 67.22 41.58 34.33
N MET A 622 65.97 42.00 34.56
CA MET A 622 64.81 41.09 34.52
C MET A 622 63.57 41.65 33.78
N LEU A 623 63.76 42.44 32.71
CA LEU A 623 62.63 42.99 31.92
C LEU A 623 62.67 42.70 30.41
N MET A 624 63.40 41.67 29.97
CA MET A 624 63.39 41.21 28.57
C MET A 624 62.88 39.76 28.44
N TYR A 625 61.65 39.51 28.89
CA TYR A 625 60.91 38.31 28.51
C TYR A 625 59.51 38.68 28.02
N SER A 626 59.36 38.77 26.70
CA SER A 626 58.06 38.67 26.02
C SER A 626 57.82 37.20 25.63
N PRO A 627 56.70 36.57 26.03
CA PRO A 627 56.39 35.21 25.61
C PRO A 627 55.89 35.18 24.16
N LEU A 628 56.51 34.29 23.38
CA LEU A 628 56.18 33.92 22.00
C LEU A 628 54.79 33.25 21.89
N ARG A 629 54.08 33.56 20.79
CA ARG A 629 52.84 32.89 20.36
C ARG A 629 53.17 31.57 19.63
N PRO A 630 52.44 30.47 19.88
CA PRO A 630 52.49 29.26 19.05
C PRO A 630 51.30 29.25 18.08
N ASP A 631 51.55 29.19 16.77
CA ASP A 631 50.67 28.57 15.75
C ASP A 631 51.30 28.74 14.36
N ASP A 632 52.07 27.75 13.92
CA ASP A 632 52.42 27.52 12.51
C ASP A 632 52.75 26.02 12.34
N HIS A 633 51.74 25.22 11.96
CA HIS A 633 51.96 23.85 11.49
C HIS A 633 51.57 23.72 10.02
N VAL A 634 52.61 23.44 9.24
CA VAL A 634 52.67 23.19 7.81
C VAL A 634 52.16 21.79 7.47
N SER A 635 51.40 21.71 6.37
CA SER A 635 50.90 20.50 5.68
C SER A 635 52.04 19.70 5.02
N VAL A 636 52.06 18.38 5.23
CA VAL A 636 52.96 17.43 4.54
C VAL A 636 52.14 16.50 3.65
N LYS A 637 52.45 16.52 2.34
CA LYS A 637 52.07 15.53 1.32
C LYS A 637 52.95 14.28 1.46
N ALA A 638 52.37 13.09 1.41
CA ALA A 638 53.10 11.85 1.15
C ALA A 638 52.60 11.22 -0.16
N GLY A 639 53.55 10.87 -1.03
CA GLY A 639 53.35 10.33 -2.36
C GLY A 639 53.62 8.82 -2.45
N ASN A 640 53.21 8.30 -3.61
CA ASN A 640 53.41 6.96 -4.15
C ASN A 640 54.88 6.50 -4.16
N THR A 641 55.07 5.18 -3.98
CA THR A 641 55.99 4.35 -4.79
C THR A 641 55.72 2.85 -4.55
N GLU A 642 55.30 2.16 -5.61
CA GLU A 642 55.67 0.77 -5.95
C GLU A 642 57.14 0.73 -6.48
N PRO A 643 57.75 -0.42 -6.87
CA PRO A 643 57.33 -1.83 -6.84
C PRO A 643 58.39 -2.83 -6.30
N THR A 644 57.95 -4.06 -6.00
CA THR A 644 58.55 -5.35 -6.46
C THR A 644 57.51 -6.45 -6.37
#